data_AF-A0A662M965-F1
#
_entry.id   AF-A0A662M965-F1
#
_cell.length_a   1.000
_cell.length_b   1.000
_cell.length_c   1.000
_cell.angle_alpha   90.00
_cell.angle_beta   90.00
_cell.angle_gamma   90.00
#
_symmetry.space_group_name_H-M   'P 1'
#
loop_
_entity.id
_entity.type
_entity.pdbx_description
1 polymer ?
#
loop_
_entity_poly.entity_id
_entity_poly.type
_entity_poly.pdbx_seq_one_letter_code
_entity_poly.pdbx_strand_id
1 'polypeptide(L)'
;MFSSFRHYVLVLFLISAAVGISALLPTGNDAYSNEYLFEEATDIYYDTNPRFGDLDSVNTRDVYRIVGLIGDDQNGGAHAQRLVLSLTKTDGANVEGFLYEPNGRPLARLYSDGEISDIEFFVPYDGDYFLEVVSDPPGSSSSYSYQMGGQQDENNNLFDGNNKPGATGFSGSKEVGGTLHPTHDIVDYHQFDLQPNLAVEVSLITNSPFKLDILNSTEDLLSTVEPGGSFERRNDGPLDIRLIFRIYLELDGNTQYVPVASSYSLRAIVWSFTTIPQINGSDPWPERFSKAEDHSLEPPLNLSTHFIESGGDPLGFEITSSNTYLDVRMVNHTVGKGQDAWNYTLVEITPMRNWYGEEVVSFRAYDRDGSVTDSFIMEIREVDDLPFITRIGGAVLEGHLFNMYGVEDTTMVYTMEYGDDDDPLEALSFTTNATHAEMPFLEVFPNNGTVLISPLQEHVGSYLFNITLEDGRGGYFIVDVALSIEPRNDPPTLGGIEIISGNMTLLPSETITLRASSYGDPDTEDLIFTWDWGDGSTSTGETSSHVYSTSHSGNVTITLTVSDGEYTVSRNLTIYVEAPEDIAKGNLEREISDPEGDAVKTEEEWKTSEPETRVFRVSTLSESGVDILSLRTQRRGNTLQILLDVKDSVIVDGSVHYHVFVVRKAFSEEYVDFSNLSSWDQIPSRLPEGPMIISSRSYLGDSSLNENSTGKIMDKGTLVWTIPFQELTKNGLEYPIDPDLFDVFAVAVHEVPFIDLGGLAERYIVTDTCGEGALTVGEISPLKNGTGSSSSPFGDFARPSNLMVVAGILVILVIFGVVGFVLVRKQRKEKEREEREFLEHIERLKKDGKDPFGKKLEEEIGPGKVSYEELYGAPKPEGHVEKASPVDMSSLPGPGLGGNIPVESNVSEMKIGDE
;
A
#
# COMPACT_ATOMS: atom_id res chain seq x y z
N MET A 1 55.27 -3.98 22.25
CA MET A 1 55.08 -2.76 23.08
C MET A 1 53.82 -3.04 23.90
N PHE A 2 53.90 -3.10 25.24
CA PHE A 2 52.84 -3.21 26.29
C PHE A 2 51.51 -3.96 26.00
N SER A 3 50.93 -4.82 26.86
CA SER A 3 51.14 -5.09 28.29
C SER A 3 50.57 -6.47 28.73
N SER A 4 51.14 -7.08 29.79
CA SER A 4 50.59 -8.04 30.79
C SER A 4 49.59 -9.16 30.36
N PHE A 5 49.89 -10.48 30.45
CA PHE A 5 49.90 -11.36 31.65
C PHE A 5 48.58 -11.44 32.46
N ARG A 6 48.11 -12.58 33.04
CA ARG A 6 48.28 -14.06 32.81
C ARG A 6 47.55 -14.85 33.94
N HIS A 7 46.79 -15.92 33.62
CA HIS A 7 46.69 -17.22 34.36
C HIS A 7 46.10 -17.24 35.81
N TYR A 8 45.64 -18.33 36.49
CA TYR A 8 45.36 -19.79 36.27
C TYR A 8 44.47 -20.28 37.49
N VAL A 9 43.40 -21.10 37.39
CA VAL A 9 43.27 -22.60 37.33
C VAL A 9 42.90 -23.36 38.65
N LEU A 10 41.84 -24.22 38.59
CA LEU A 10 41.48 -25.45 39.38
C LEU A 10 41.33 -25.37 40.95
N VAL A 11 40.56 -26.19 41.71
CA VAL A 11 39.46 -27.20 41.63
C VAL A 11 39.26 -27.82 43.05
N LEU A 12 38.04 -28.33 43.36
CA LEU A 12 37.66 -29.29 44.46
C LEU A 12 37.91 -28.94 45.95
N PHE A 13 36.88 -29.13 46.80
CA PHE A 13 36.88 -30.20 47.83
C PHE A 13 35.47 -30.50 48.40
N LEU A 14 35.31 -31.67 49.05
CA LEU A 14 34.08 -32.23 49.64
C LEU A 14 34.15 -32.30 51.18
N ILE A 15 32.97 -32.30 51.83
CA ILE A 15 32.58 -32.99 53.07
C ILE A 15 33.64 -33.17 54.19
N SER A 16 33.42 -32.50 55.33
CA SER A 16 33.64 -33.10 56.67
C SER A 16 33.04 -32.26 57.81
N ALA A 17 31.98 -32.74 58.47
CA ALA A 17 31.54 -32.27 59.78
C ALA A 17 30.62 -33.31 60.44
N ALA A 18 31.19 -34.37 61.00
CA ALA A 18 30.50 -35.31 61.87
C ALA A 18 31.47 -35.80 62.96
N VAL A 19 30.94 -36.01 64.17
CA VAL A 19 31.64 -36.45 65.39
C VAL A 19 32.55 -35.38 66.02
N GLY A 20 31.92 -34.46 66.76
CA GLY A 20 32.48 -33.89 67.98
C GLY A 20 31.75 -34.52 69.17
N ILE A 21 32.49 -35.08 70.13
CA ILE A 21 31.90 -35.79 71.29
C ILE A 21 31.46 -34.75 72.33
N SER A 22 30.16 -34.55 72.49
CA SER A 22 29.63 -33.86 73.67
C SER A 22 29.75 -34.76 74.89
N ALA A 23 30.43 -34.27 75.93
CA ALA A 23 30.38 -34.90 77.25
C ALA A 23 28.94 -34.89 77.79
N LEU A 24 28.62 -35.83 78.69
CA LEU A 24 27.31 -35.84 79.36
C LEU A 24 27.13 -34.55 80.16
N LEU A 25 26.15 -33.75 79.75
CA LEU A 25 25.43 -32.83 80.63
C LEU A 25 24.06 -33.45 80.94
N PRO A 26 23.47 -33.25 82.13
CA PRO A 26 22.29 -34.02 82.56
C PRO A 26 21.06 -33.66 81.74
N THR A 27 20.40 -34.67 81.17
CA THR A 27 19.12 -34.50 80.46
C THR A 27 17.94 -34.61 81.44
N GLY A 28 17.43 -33.46 81.88
CA GLY A 28 16.03 -33.29 82.32
C GLY A 28 15.61 -33.85 83.69
N ASN A 29 14.59 -33.20 84.24
CA ASN A 29 13.65 -33.68 85.26
C ASN A 29 14.13 -34.10 86.66
N ASP A 30 15.40 -33.93 87.02
CA ASP A 30 15.76 -33.84 88.44
C ASP A 30 15.40 -32.46 88.99
N ALA A 31 14.09 -32.24 89.13
CA ALA A 31 13.56 -31.26 90.05
C ALA A 31 13.95 -31.69 91.47
N TYR A 32 15.10 -31.19 91.95
CA TYR A 32 15.24 -30.92 93.37
C TYR A 32 14.01 -30.14 93.78
N SER A 33 13.24 -30.67 94.74
CA SER A 33 12.02 -30.02 95.18
C SER A 33 12.34 -28.59 95.59
N ASN A 34 11.76 -27.60 94.90
CA ASN A 34 12.08 -26.18 95.11
C ASN A 34 11.90 -25.76 96.58
N GLU A 35 11.10 -26.49 97.37
CA GLU A 35 11.06 -26.45 98.84
C GLU A 35 12.46 -26.35 99.49
N TYR A 36 13.48 -27.08 99.01
CA TYR A 36 14.85 -27.02 99.54
C TYR A 36 15.64 -25.77 99.10
N LEU A 37 15.36 -25.20 97.91
CA LEU A 37 15.92 -23.91 97.52
C LEU A 37 15.39 -22.79 98.42
N PHE A 38 14.12 -22.89 98.83
CA PHE A 38 13.45 -21.87 99.64
C PHE A 38 13.87 -21.90 101.12
N GLU A 39 14.25 -23.05 101.69
CA GLU A 39 14.68 -23.16 103.10
C GLU A 39 16.12 -22.66 103.35
N GLU A 40 17.01 -22.75 102.36
CA GLU A 40 18.42 -22.31 102.49
C GLU A 40 18.66 -20.84 102.11
N ALA A 41 17.64 -20.16 101.59
CA ALA A 41 17.77 -18.82 101.03
C ALA A 41 18.05 -17.73 102.09
N THR A 42 19.02 -16.85 101.80
CA THR A 42 19.27 -15.66 102.62
C THR A 42 18.33 -14.53 102.22
N ASP A 43 17.53 -14.03 103.17
CA ASP A 43 16.65 -12.89 102.97
C ASP A 43 17.44 -11.61 102.64
N ILE A 44 17.17 -11.07 101.46
CA ILE A 44 17.62 -9.75 101.05
C ILE A 44 16.42 -8.89 100.67
N TYR A 45 16.41 -7.67 101.19
CA TYR A 45 15.47 -6.65 100.75
C TYR A 45 16.03 -5.98 99.50
N TYR A 46 15.14 -5.51 98.64
CA TYR A 46 15.47 -4.68 97.49
C TYR A 46 16.34 -3.47 97.91
N ASP A 47 17.60 -3.45 97.44
CA ASP A 47 18.64 -2.51 97.86
C ASP A 47 19.64 -2.28 96.73
N THR A 48 19.87 -1.02 96.38
CA THR A 48 20.77 -0.58 95.28
C THR A 48 22.25 -0.70 95.59
N ASN A 49 22.64 -1.17 96.78
CA ASN A 49 24.05 -1.40 97.11
C ASN A 49 24.53 -2.77 96.58
N PRO A 50 25.69 -2.83 95.89
CA PRO A 50 26.25 -4.11 95.43
C PRO A 50 26.57 -5.02 96.63
N ARG A 51 26.15 -6.27 96.52
CA ARG A 51 26.42 -7.37 97.43
C ARG A 51 27.51 -8.24 96.84
N PHE A 52 28.26 -8.93 97.71
CA PHE A 52 29.37 -9.79 97.34
C PHE A 52 29.15 -11.18 97.92
N GLY A 53 29.46 -12.20 97.12
CA GLY A 53 29.44 -13.61 97.51
C GLY A 53 30.73 -14.30 97.10
N ASP A 54 31.05 -15.38 97.80
CA ASP A 54 32.26 -16.18 97.62
C ASP A 54 31.86 -17.65 97.55
N LEU A 55 32.07 -18.27 96.39
CA LEU A 55 31.85 -19.68 96.14
C LEU A 55 33.17 -20.44 96.24
N ASP A 56 33.11 -21.68 96.72
CA ASP A 56 34.24 -22.62 96.71
C ASP A 56 33.74 -24.08 96.72
N SER A 57 34.68 -25.03 96.90
CA SER A 57 34.38 -26.46 96.96
C SER A 57 33.52 -26.92 98.16
N VAL A 58 33.23 -26.02 99.11
CA VAL A 58 32.35 -26.22 100.27
C VAL A 58 31.08 -25.37 100.13
N ASN A 59 31.22 -24.10 99.74
CA ASN A 59 30.10 -23.23 99.37
C ASN A 59 29.86 -23.28 97.86
N THR A 60 29.21 -24.34 97.37
CA THR A 60 29.08 -24.58 95.92
C THR A 60 27.99 -23.75 95.23
N ARG A 61 27.11 -23.13 96.02
CA ARG A 61 26.04 -22.23 95.58
C ARG A 61 25.69 -21.25 96.69
N ASP A 62 25.26 -20.05 96.32
CA ASP A 62 24.59 -19.09 97.21
C ASP A 62 23.15 -18.93 96.73
N VAL A 63 22.18 -18.88 97.65
CA VAL A 63 20.75 -18.65 97.32
C VAL A 63 20.23 -17.45 98.10
N TYR A 64 19.59 -16.53 97.39
CA TYR A 64 19.03 -15.32 97.96
C TYR A 64 17.52 -15.23 97.71
N ARG A 65 16.77 -14.85 98.74
CA ARG A 65 15.35 -14.53 98.63
C ARG A 65 15.17 -13.01 98.60
N ILE A 66 14.73 -12.50 97.46
CA ILE A 66 14.46 -11.09 97.20
C ILE A 66 13.04 -10.78 97.69
N VAL A 67 12.95 -10.19 98.88
CA VAL A 67 11.67 -9.97 99.59
C VAL A 67 11.11 -8.57 99.29
N GLY A 68 9.79 -8.49 99.07
CA GLY A 68 9.04 -7.22 99.01
C GLY A 68 9.00 -6.54 97.64
N LEU A 69 9.19 -7.32 96.56
CA LEU A 69 8.89 -6.87 95.21
C LEU A 69 7.37 -6.79 95.01
N ILE A 70 6.91 -5.72 94.36
CA ILE A 70 5.50 -5.51 93.98
C ILE A 70 5.42 -5.71 92.47
N GLY A 71 4.50 -6.56 92.02
CA GLY A 71 4.31 -6.88 90.61
C GLY A 71 3.11 -6.20 89.95
N ASP A 72 2.84 -6.56 88.70
CA ASP A 72 1.69 -6.04 87.93
C ASP A 72 0.41 -6.86 88.14
N ASP A 73 -0.09 -6.92 89.38
CA ASP A 73 -1.28 -7.72 89.67
C ASP A 73 -2.31 -7.06 90.63
N GLN A 74 -2.03 -5.82 91.05
CA GLN A 74 -2.85 -5.01 91.97
C GLN A 74 -3.63 -3.88 91.25
N ASN A 75 -4.54 -4.24 90.34
CA ASN A 75 -5.54 -3.32 89.76
C ASN A 75 -5.01 -2.01 89.13
N GLY A 76 -3.95 -2.07 88.29
CA GLY A 76 -3.72 -1.01 87.31
C GLY A 76 -2.31 -0.69 86.81
N GLY A 77 -1.30 -1.57 86.92
CA GLY A 77 0.06 -1.38 86.37
C GLY A 77 0.92 -0.26 86.97
N ALA A 78 0.31 0.74 87.59
CA ALA A 78 0.91 1.98 88.04
C ALA A 78 1.99 1.86 89.13
N HIS A 79 2.21 0.66 89.67
CA HIS A 79 3.00 0.44 90.88
C HIS A 79 3.96 -0.76 90.82
N ALA A 80 4.01 -1.48 89.70
CA ALA A 80 4.96 -2.57 89.50
C ALA A 80 6.40 -2.05 89.68
N GLN A 81 7.22 -2.81 90.40
CA GLN A 81 8.63 -2.48 90.58
C GLN A 81 9.42 -2.93 89.36
N ARG A 82 10.32 -2.07 88.88
CA ARG A 82 11.32 -2.45 87.88
C ARG A 82 12.53 -3.05 88.60
N LEU A 83 12.88 -4.29 88.28
CA LEU A 83 14.07 -4.97 88.78
C LEU A 83 15.14 -5.00 87.69
N VAL A 84 16.28 -4.35 87.97
CA VAL A 84 17.55 -4.48 87.26
C VAL A 84 18.45 -5.34 88.14
N LEU A 85 18.81 -6.54 87.70
CA LEU A 85 19.75 -7.42 88.38
C LEU A 85 21.04 -7.50 87.56
N SER A 86 22.11 -6.95 88.13
CA SER A 86 23.48 -7.02 87.60
C SER A 86 24.25 -8.12 88.31
N LEU A 87 24.89 -9.01 87.57
CA LEU A 87 25.82 -10.03 88.06
C LEU A 87 27.21 -9.81 87.45
N THR A 88 28.25 -9.84 88.27
CA THR A 88 29.63 -9.67 87.80
C THR A 88 30.59 -10.54 88.62
N LYS A 89 31.29 -11.45 87.95
CA LYS A 89 32.46 -12.14 88.50
C LYS A 89 33.53 -11.12 88.90
N THR A 90 34.06 -11.23 90.12
CA THR A 90 35.13 -10.34 90.61
C THR A 90 36.50 -11.02 90.65
N ASP A 91 36.57 -12.34 90.90
CA ASP A 91 37.78 -13.17 90.77
C ASP A 91 37.42 -14.66 90.58
N GLY A 92 38.34 -15.48 90.09
CA GLY A 92 38.21 -16.95 90.04
C GLY A 92 37.53 -17.54 88.80
N ALA A 93 36.63 -18.50 89.01
CA ALA A 93 35.85 -19.18 87.97
C ALA A 93 34.74 -18.29 87.38
N ASN A 94 34.00 -18.77 86.39
CA ASN A 94 32.85 -18.00 85.88
C ASN A 94 31.66 -18.16 86.85
N VAL A 95 30.64 -17.31 86.77
CA VAL A 95 29.43 -17.43 87.61
C VAL A 95 28.15 -17.36 86.79
N GLU A 96 27.20 -18.19 87.18
CA GLU A 96 25.84 -18.20 86.65
C GLU A 96 24.85 -17.80 87.72
N GLY A 97 23.89 -16.96 87.36
CA GLY A 97 22.77 -16.56 88.21
C GLY A 97 21.45 -17.07 87.64
N PHE A 98 20.71 -17.86 88.38
CA PHE A 98 19.37 -18.32 88.01
C PHE A 98 18.34 -17.56 88.83
N LEU A 99 17.49 -16.80 88.14
CA LEU A 99 16.42 -16.03 88.74
C LEU A 99 15.10 -16.82 88.59
N TYR A 100 14.43 -17.05 89.70
CA TYR A 100 13.17 -17.79 89.78
C TYR A 100 12.03 -16.90 90.28
N GLU A 101 10.83 -17.12 89.73
CA GLU A 101 9.59 -16.53 90.21
C GLU A 101 9.20 -17.11 91.60
N PRO A 102 8.28 -16.48 92.37
CA PRO A 102 7.80 -17.00 93.66
C PRO A 102 7.20 -18.41 93.66
N ASN A 103 6.76 -18.93 92.49
CA ASN A 103 6.29 -20.30 92.32
C ASN A 103 7.44 -21.30 92.06
N GLY A 104 8.69 -20.82 92.00
CA GLY A 104 9.91 -21.60 91.73
C GLY A 104 10.18 -21.90 90.26
N ARG A 105 9.46 -21.29 89.31
CA ARG A 105 9.77 -21.41 87.87
C ARG A 105 10.98 -20.57 87.50
N PRO A 106 11.86 -21.03 86.60
CA PRO A 106 12.92 -20.20 86.07
C PRO A 106 12.31 -19.05 85.25
N LEU A 107 12.75 -17.84 85.58
CA LEU A 107 12.38 -16.60 84.92
C LEU A 107 13.51 -16.13 84.00
N ALA A 108 14.76 -16.19 84.46
CA ALA A 108 15.92 -15.78 83.70
C ALA A 108 17.23 -16.48 84.13
N ARG A 109 18.23 -16.45 83.25
CA ARG A 109 19.59 -16.91 83.51
C ARG A 109 20.59 -15.83 83.12
N LEU A 110 21.50 -15.51 84.04
CA LEU A 110 22.63 -14.61 83.85
C LEU A 110 23.93 -15.42 83.80
N TYR A 111 24.91 -14.97 83.03
CA TYR A 111 26.23 -15.60 82.88
C TYR A 111 27.30 -14.52 82.86
N SER A 112 28.28 -14.59 83.77
CA SER A 112 29.39 -13.65 83.84
C SER A 112 30.74 -14.37 83.86
N ASP A 113 31.56 -14.09 82.85
CA ASP A 113 32.94 -14.57 82.70
C ASP A 113 34.01 -13.58 83.20
N GLY A 114 33.58 -12.36 83.53
CA GLY A 114 34.39 -11.21 83.90
C GLY A 114 33.75 -9.88 83.46
N GLU A 115 32.86 -9.90 82.47
CA GLU A 115 32.00 -8.76 82.13
C GLU A 115 30.69 -8.74 82.94
N ILE A 116 30.02 -7.59 82.98
CA ILE A 116 28.74 -7.42 83.68
C ILE A 116 27.64 -8.10 82.85
N SER A 117 26.90 -9.01 83.49
CA SER A 117 25.68 -9.62 82.96
C SER A 117 24.49 -8.93 83.62
N ASP A 118 23.70 -8.17 82.86
CA ASP A 118 22.54 -7.44 83.34
C ASP A 118 21.25 -8.04 82.80
N ILE A 119 20.23 -8.15 83.66
CA ILE A 119 18.84 -8.26 83.23
C ILE A 119 18.02 -7.13 83.84
N GLU A 120 17.10 -6.58 83.05
CA GLU A 120 16.11 -5.60 83.48
C GLU A 120 14.73 -6.14 83.10
N PHE A 121 13.75 -6.02 84.00
CA PHE A 121 12.34 -6.32 83.72
C PHE A 121 11.42 -5.68 84.77
N PHE A 122 10.13 -5.52 84.44
CA PHE A 122 9.10 -5.23 85.45
C PHE A 122 8.64 -6.53 86.12
N VAL A 123 8.55 -6.52 87.45
CA VAL A 123 8.17 -7.71 88.24
C VAL A 123 6.78 -8.19 87.79
N PRO A 124 6.63 -9.42 87.26
CA PRO A 124 5.38 -9.84 86.62
C PRO A 124 4.23 -10.03 87.60
N TYR A 125 4.50 -10.44 88.84
CA TYR A 125 3.46 -10.56 89.89
C TYR A 125 4.04 -10.45 91.32
N ASP A 126 3.20 -10.10 92.29
CA ASP A 126 3.56 -9.95 93.71
C ASP A 126 4.20 -11.22 94.30
N GLY A 127 5.34 -11.08 95.00
CA GLY A 127 5.92 -12.16 95.80
C GLY A 127 7.42 -12.06 96.06
N ASP A 128 7.95 -13.10 96.71
CA ASP A 128 9.39 -13.26 96.98
C ASP A 128 10.05 -13.97 95.79
N TYR A 129 11.02 -13.33 95.13
CA TYR A 129 11.77 -13.91 94.01
C TYR A 129 13.08 -14.52 94.51
N PHE A 130 13.64 -15.50 93.80
CA PHE A 130 14.83 -16.22 94.25
C PHE A 130 15.97 -16.14 93.25
N LEU A 131 17.16 -15.77 93.72
CA LEU A 131 18.39 -15.76 92.92
C LEU A 131 19.34 -16.83 93.47
N GLU A 132 19.57 -17.89 92.69
CA GLU A 132 20.63 -18.87 92.93
C GLU A 132 21.87 -18.47 92.13
N VAL A 133 23.05 -18.42 92.77
CA VAL A 133 24.33 -18.15 92.11
C VAL A 133 25.26 -19.34 92.28
N VAL A 134 25.80 -19.83 91.17
CA VAL A 134 26.73 -20.98 91.12
C VAL A 134 27.97 -20.64 90.31
N SER A 135 29.07 -21.37 90.56
CA SER A 135 30.28 -21.25 89.75
C SER A 135 30.17 -22.11 88.48
N ASP A 136 30.75 -21.65 87.37
CA ASP A 136 31.01 -22.45 86.18
C ASP A 136 32.54 -22.70 86.02
N PRO A 137 33.01 -23.96 86.12
CA PRO A 137 32.26 -25.17 86.43
C PRO A 137 31.86 -25.28 87.93
N PRO A 138 30.81 -26.05 88.29
CA PRO A 138 30.29 -26.12 89.67
C PRO A 138 31.30 -26.53 90.75
N GLY A 139 31.24 -25.86 91.91
CA GLY A 139 32.13 -26.08 93.05
C GLY A 139 33.56 -25.54 92.87
N SER A 140 33.77 -24.65 91.90
CA SER A 140 35.04 -23.93 91.70
C SER A 140 35.11 -22.71 92.60
N SER A 141 36.32 -22.29 92.99
CA SER A 141 36.46 -21.04 93.75
C SER A 141 36.21 -19.82 92.86
N SER A 142 35.29 -18.97 93.28
CA SER A 142 34.93 -17.74 92.57
C SER A 142 34.42 -16.69 93.56
N SER A 143 34.86 -15.46 93.40
CA SER A 143 34.24 -14.29 94.03
C SER A 143 33.36 -13.60 93.00
N TYR A 144 32.22 -13.08 93.44
CA TYR A 144 31.33 -12.31 92.57
C TYR A 144 30.68 -11.15 93.34
N SER A 145 30.15 -10.21 92.57
CA SER A 145 29.24 -9.18 93.06
C SER A 145 27.94 -9.24 92.27
N TYR A 146 26.83 -8.99 92.94
CA TYR A 146 25.57 -8.71 92.29
C TYR A 146 24.95 -7.45 92.87
N GLN A 147 24.18 -6.73 92.06
CA GLN A 147 23.53 -5.49 92.44
C GLN A 147 22.10 -5.52 91.91
N MET A 148 21.15 -5.08 92.73
CA MET A 148 19.74 -4.99 92.34
C MET A 148 19.30 -3.54 92.38
N GLY A 149 18.83 -2.99 91.27
CA GLY A 149 18.40 -1.60 91.18
C GLY A 149 17.16 -1.42 90.31
N GLY A 150 16.76 -0.16 90.15
CA GLY A 150 15.48 0.18 89.51
C GLY A 150 14.71 1.23 90.30
N GLN A 151 13.54 1.59 89.78
CA GLN A 151 12.62 2.55 90.40
C GLN A 151 11.19 2.01 90.23
N GLN A 152 10.29 2.43 91.12
CA GLN A 152 8.86 2.35 90.84
C GLN A 152 8.54 3.32 89.69
N ASP A 153 7.76 2.91 88.68
CA ASP A 153 7.33 3.87 87.66
C ASP A 153 6.29 4.82 88.26
N GLU A 154 6.61 6.12 88.30
CA GLU A 154 5.68 7.16 88.74
C GLU A 154 4.71 7.59 87.63
N ASN A 155 4.92 7.14 86.38
CA ASN A 155 4.24 7.69 85.20
C ASN A 155 2.94 6.98 84.79
N ASN A 156 2.52 5.92 85.50
CA ASN A 156 1.21 5.29 85.31
C ASN A 156 0.98 4.79 83.86
N ASN A 157 2.05 4.43 83.16
CA ASN A 157 1.96 3.78 81.85
C ASN A 157 1.72 2.29 82.08
N LEU A 158 0.62 1.78 81.54
CA LEU A 158 0.39 0.33 81.43
C LEU A 158 1.42 -0.22 80.43
N PHE A 159 2.43 -0.93 80.95
CA PHE A 159 3.25 -1.81 80.12
C PHE A 159 2.43 -3.07 79.85
N ASP A 160 2.38 -3.49 78.57
CA ASP A 160 1.52 -4.51 77.94
C ASP A 160 0.00 -4.45 78.20
N GLY A 161 -0.45 -4.36 79.45
CA GLY A 161 -1.84 -4.27 79.87
C GLY A 161 -2.56 -5.62 80.00
N ASN A 162 -1.86 -6.75 80.13
CA ASN A 162 -2.50 -8.06 80.26
C ASN A 162 -1.81 -9.12 81.14
N ASN A 163 -0.92 -8.77 82.07
CA ASN A 163 -0.40 -9.73 83.08
C ASN A 163 -1.44 -10.27 84.11
N LYS A 164 -2.73 -9.89 84.01
CA LYS A 164 -3.84 -10.63 84.64
C LYS A 164 -5.09 -10.68 83.74
N PRO A 165 -5.58 -11.86 83.32
CA PRO A 165 -6.56 -11.91 82.23
C PRO A 165 -8.01 -11.63 82.66
N GLY A 166 -8.72 -10.85 81.84
CA GLY A 166 -10.17 -10.84 81.84
C GLY A 166 -10.73 -12.16 81.30
N ALA A 167 -11.31 -12.99 82.16
CA ALA A 167 -11.97 -14.23 81.76
C ALA A 167 -13.07 -13.93 80.72
N THR A 168 -12.85 -14.37 79.49
CA THR A 168 -13.80 -14.25 78.38
C THR A 168 -14.04 -15.63 77.80
N GLY A 169 -15.14 -16.27 78.22
CA GLY A 169 -15.71 -17.38 77.47
C GLY A 169 -16.08 -16.88 76.07
N PHE A 170 -15.57 -17.55 75.04
CA PHE A 170 -15.66 -17.11 73.66
C PHE A 170 -15.81 -18.33 72.75
N SER A 171 -16.68 -18.22 71.74
CA SER A 171 -16.84 -19.19 70.65
C SER A 171 -16.35 -18.58 69.34
N GLY A 172 -15.73 -19.40 68.49
CA GLY A 172 -15.06 -18.98 67.25
C GLY A 172 -13.56 -18.70 67.42
N SER A 173 -12.96 -18.02 66.44
CA SER A 173 -11.52 -17.69 66.45
C SER A 173 -11.22 -16.35 67.12
N LYS A 174 -10.35 -16.35 68.13
CA LYS A 174 -9.79 -15.17 68.78
C LYS A 174 -8.28 -15.11 68.54
N GLU A 175 -7.78 -13.96 68.13
CA GLU A 175 -6.34 -13.72 67.99
C GLU A 175 -5.93 -12.60 68.94
N VAL A 176 -4.91 -12.86 69.77
CA VAL A 176 -4.40 -11.93 70.79
C VAL A 176 -2.90 -11.79 70.58
N GLY A 177 -2.44 -10.59 70.28
CA GLY A 177 -1.02 -10.31 70.05
C GLY A 177 -0.43 -9.43 71.14
N GLY A 178 0.78 -9.75 71.55
CA GLY A 178 1.59 -8.98 72.50
C GLY A 178 2.99 -8.72 71.94
N THR A 179 3.85 -8.06 72.73
CA THR A 179 5.23 -7.79 72.34
C THR A 179 6.14 -7.83 73.56
N LEU A 180 6.91 -8.91 73.69
CA LEU A 180 7.88 -9.09 74.76
C LEU A 180 9.20 -8.37 74.41
N HIS A 181 9.84 -7.77 75.39
CA HIS A 181 11.16 -7.15 75.28
C HIS A 181 12.21 -7.88 76.15
N PRO A 182 13.26 -8.49 75.56
CA PRO A 182 14.28 -9.28 76.27
C PRO A 182 14.95 -8.64 77.49
N THR A 183 14.87 -7.32 77.64
CA THR A 183 15.44 -6.53 78.75
C THR A 183 14.43 -5.62 79.46
N HIS A 184 13.12 -5.83 79.31
CA HIS A 184 12.10 -5.07 80.07
C HIS A 184 10.84 -5.89 80.40
N ASP A 185 10.51 -6.89 79.58
CA ASP A 185 9.30 -7.69 79.67
C ASP A 185 9.56 -9.06 78.97
N ILE A 186 9.72 -10.11 79.77
CA ILE A 186 10.25 -11.41 79.30
C ILE A 186 9.22 -12.54 79.37
N VAL A 187 8.05 -12.29 79.96
CA VAL A 187 6.98 -13.27 80.15
C VAL A 187 5.62 -12.57 80.21
N ASP A 188 4.63 -13.16 79.53
CA ASP A 188 3.24 -12.70 79.51
C ASP A 188 2.28 -13.89 79.71
N TYR A 189 1.11 -13.63 80.30
CA TYR A 189 0.12 -14.62 80.71
C TYR A 189 -1.28 -14.31 80.16
N HIS A 190 -1.87 -15.26 79.43
CA HIS A 190 -3.29 -15.22 79.02
C HIS A 190 -4.08 -16.33 79.73
N GLN A 191 -5.39 -16.15 79.91
CA GLN A 191 -6.27 -17.19 80.46
C GLN A 191 -7.48 -17.36 79.54
N PHE A 192 -7.88 -18.60 79.35
CA PHE A 192 -9.06 -18.98 78.61
C PHE A 192 -9.86 -20.04 79.38
N ASP A 193 -11.14 -19.77 79.61
CA ASP A 193 -12.06 -20.71 80.25
C ASP A 193 -12.87 -21.44 79.16
N LEU A 194 -12.48 -22.69 78.87
CA LEU A 194 -13.08 -23.55 77.83
C LEU A 194 -14.36 -24.20 78.35
N GLN A 195 -15.52 -23.80 77.80
CA GLN A 195 -16.83 -24.31 78.23
C GLN A 195 -17.08 -25.78 77.81
N PRO A 196 -18.02 -26.48 78.48
CA PRO A 196 -18.46 -27.83 78.10
C PRO A 196 -18.85 -27.96 76.62
N ASN A 197 -18.53 -29.12 76.02
CA ASN A 197 -18.79 -29.45 74.61
C ASN A 197 -18.03 -28.59 73.58
N LEU A 198 -17.12 -27.73 74.02
CA LEU A 198 -16.20 -26.98 73.16
C LEU A 198 -14.81 -27.62 73.14
N ALA A 199 -14.13 -27.43 72.02
CA ALA A 199 -12.71 -27.69 71.81
C ALA A 199 -11.98 -26.38 71.51
N VAL A 200 -10.68 -26.32 71.81
CA VAL A 200 -9.81 -25.21 71.45
C VAL A 200 -8.50 -25.72 70.86
N GLU A 201 -8.04 -25.05 69.81
CA GLU A 201 -6.72 -25.20 69.21
C GLU A 201 -5.99 -23.88 69.38
N VAL A 202 -4.82 -23.93 70.01
CA VAL A 202 -4.00 -22.76 70.33
C VAL A 202 -2.68 -22.87 69.59
N SER A 203 -2.34 -21.84 68.81
CA SER A 203 -1.10 -21.77 68.03
C SER A 203 -0.31 -20.51 68.36
N LEU A 204 1.00 -20.66 68.55
CA LEU A 204 1.92 -19.54 68.75
C LEU A 204 2.53 -19.12 67.41
N ILE A 205 2.11 -17.96 66.91
CA ILE A 205 2.61 -17.37 65.67
C ILE A 205 3.67 -16.33 66.03
N THR A 206 4.94 -16.64 65.74
CA THR A 206 6.06 -15.73 65.97
C THR A 206 7.25 -16.06 65.06
N ASN A 207 8.14 -15.07 64.87
CA ASN A 207 9.45 -15.23 64.23
C ASN A 207 10.60 -15.18 65.26
N SER A 208 10.29 -15.16 66.56
CA SER A 208 11.24 -15.07 67.69
C SER A 208 11.23 -16.38 68.51
N PRO A 209 12.28 -16.66 69.31
CA PRO A 209 12.39 -17.91 70.08
C PRO A 209 11.53 -17.90 71.35
N PHE A 210 10.25 -17.55 71.21
CA PHE A 210 9.30 -17.65 72.33
C PHE A 210 8.86 -19.09 72.55
N LYS A 211 8.68 -19.47 73.81
CA LYS A 211 7.98 -20.69 74.19
C LYS A 211 6.61 -20.35 74.77
N LEU A 212 5.65 -21.24 74.54
CA LEU A 212 4.31 -21.16 75.12
C LEU A 212 4.07 -22.37 76.01
N ASP A 213 4.01 -22.17 77.32
CA ASP A 213 3.52 -23.18 78.26
C ASP A 213 2.00 -23.07 78.41
N ILE A 214 1.32 -24.20 78.33
CA ILE A 214 -0.10 -24.37 78.64
C ILE A 214 -0.21 -24.94 80.05
N LEU A 215 -0.93 -24.27 80.93
CA LEU A 215 -1.09 -24.63 82.34
C LEU A 215 -2.58 -24.83 82.68
N ASN A 216 -2.86 -25.55 83.76
CA ASN A 216 -4.22 -25.72 84.29
C ASN A 216 -4.61 -24.62 85.31
N SER A 217 -5.78 -24.75 85.93
CA SER A 217 -6.28 -23.86 87.00
C SER A 217 -5.44 -23.80 88.28
N THR A 218 -4.56 -24.77 88.51
CA THR A 218 -3.63 -24.86 89.65
C THR A 218 -2.19 -24.55 89.24
N GLU A 219 -1.98 -24.02 88.03
CA GLU A 219 -0.67 -23.71 87.45
C GLU A 219 0.26 -24.92 87.24
N ASP A 220 -0.27 -26.15 87.17
CA ASP A 220 0.50 -27.30 86.72
C ASP A 220 0.66 -27.26 85.19
N LEU A 221 1.87 -27.58 84.70
CA LEU A 221 2.18 -27.65 83.27
C LEU A 221 1.41 -28.80 82.60
N LEU A 222 0.62 -28.46 81.57
CA LEU A 222 -0.10 -29.42 80.72
C LEU A 222 0.68 -29.76 79.43
N SER A 223 1.32 -28.76 78.81
CA SER A 223 2.11 -28.92 77.58
C SER A 223 2.97 -27.68 77.34
N THR A 224 4.09 -27.83 76.63
CA THR A 224 4.83 -26.70 76.03
C THR A 224 4.66 -26.74 74.51
N VAL A 225 4.54 -25.58 73.87
CA VAL A 225 4.36 -25.39 72.44
C VAL A 225 5.53 -24.54 71.91
N GLU A 226 6.29 -25.13 71.00
CA GLU A 226 7.40 -24.47 70.29
C GLU A 226 6.88 -23.53 69.18
N PRO A 227 7.68 -22.54 68.71
CA PRO A 227 7.29 -21.64 67.62
C PRO A 227 6.73 -22.36 66.38
N GLY A 228 5.51 -21.99 65.97
CA GLY A 228 4.82 -22.62 64.84
C GLY A 228 4.12 -23.95 65.14
N GLY A 229 4.20 -24.45 66.37
CA GLY A 229 3.38 -25.57 66.85
C GLY A 229 1.96 -25.16 67.28
N SER A 230 1.12 -26.16 67.57
CA SER A 230 -0.20 -25.96 68.15
C SER A 230 -0.52 -26.98 69.26
N PHE A 231 -1.51 -26.64 70.09
CA PHE A 231 -2.05 -27.47 71.17
C PHE A 231 -3.58 -27.55 71.03
N GLU A 232 -4.12 -28.77 70.96
CA GLU A 232 -5.58 -29.02 70.99
C GLU A 232 -6.04 -29.51 72.36
N ARG A 233 -7.16 -28.98 72.86
CA ARG A 233 -7.87 -29.50 74.03
C ARG A 233 -9.38 -29.50 73.85
N ARG A 234 -10.03 -30.61 74.20
CA ARG A 234 -11.49 -30.74 74.27
C ARG A 234 -11.98 -30.70 75.71
N ASN A 235 -13.20 -30.21 75.91
CA ASN A 235 -13.91 -30.28 77.18
C ASN A 235 -15.12 -31.23 77.09
N ASP A 236 -14.85 -32.52 77.29
CA ASP A 236 -15.87 -33.57 77.47
C ASP A 236 -16.57 -33.52 78.85
N GLY A 237 -16.22 -32.54 79.70
CA GLY A 237 -16.71 -32.40 81.07
C GLY A 237 -17.87 -31.42 81.20
N PRO A 238 -18.65 -31.50 82.30
CA PRO A 238 -19.81 -30.63 82.54
C PRO A 238 -19.45 -29.28 83.20
N LEU A 239 -18.17 -28.96 83.34
CA LEU A 239 -17.65 -27.73 83.96
C LEU A 239 -16.58 -27.11 83.06
N ASP A 240 -16.42 -25.78 83.13
CA ASP A 240 -15.40 -25.06 82.37
C ASP A 240 -13.97 -25.53 82.73
N ILE A 241 -13.12 -25.73 81.73
CA ILE A 241 -11.68 -26.01 81.91
C ILE A 241 -10.92 -24.69 81.76
N ARG A 242 -10.31 -24.23 82.86
CA ARG A 242 -9.38 -23.10 82.82
C ARG A 242 -8.03 -23.51 82.27
N LEU A 243 -7.62 -22.85 81.20
CA LEU A 243 -6.28 -22.89 80.62
C LEU A 243 -5.59 -21.56 80.89
N ILE A 244 -4.31 -21.60 81.26
CA ILE A 244 -3.43 -20.43 81.34
C ILE A 244 -2.31 -20.63 80.32
N PHE A 245 -2.01 -19.60 79.54
CA PHE A 245 -1.03 -19.59 78.47
C PHE A 245 0.11 -18.66 78.88
N ARG A 246 1.26 -19.22 79.25
CA ARG A 246 2.48 -18.50 79.65
C ARG A 246 3.41 -18.43 78.45
N ILE A 247 3.61 -17.23 77.91
CA ILE A 247 4.45 -16.97 76.74
C ILE A 247 5.73 -16.31 77.25
N TYR A 248 6.90 -16.86 76.96
CA TYR A 248 8.16 -16.37 77.54
C TYR A 248 9.35 -16.43 76.57
N LEU A 249 10.35 -15.59 76.83
CA LEU A 249 11.66 -15.62 76.21
C LEU A 249 12.60 -16.53 77.00
N GLU A 250 13.16 -17.54 76.34
CA GLU A 250 14.25 -18.32 76.91
C GLU A 250 15.58 -17.61 76.63
N LEU A 251 16.17 -17.01 77.67
CA LEU A 251 17.46 -16.32 77.60
C LEU A 251 18.61 -17.27 77.89
N ASP A 252 19.24 -17.80 76.84
CA ASP A 252 20.52 -18.50 76.94
C ASP A 252 21.67 -17.50 77.10
N GLY A 253 22.62 -17.74 78.01
CA GLY A 253 23.75 -16.82 78.28
C GLY A 253 24.70 -16.55 77.09
N ASN A 254 24.48 -17.16 75.92
CA ASN A 254 25.16 -16.87 74.66
C ASN A 254 24.34 -15.99 73.69
N THR A 255 23.08 -15.65 73.99
CA THR A 255 22.33 -14.68 73.19
C THR A 255 22.92 -13.30 73.40
N GLN A 256 23.80 -12.88 72.48
CA GLN A 256 24.14 -11.47 72.31
C GLN A 256 22.84 -10.65 72.28
N TYR A 257 22.77 -9.65 73.16
CA TYR A 257 21.79 -8.55 73.17
C TYR A 257 20.79 -8.63 72.01
N VAL A 258 19.58 -9.13 72.28
CA VAL A 258 18.45 -9.00 71.35
C VAL A 258 17.80 -7.64 71.67
N PRO A 259 18.13 -6.55 70.94
CA PRO A 259 17.85 -5.19 71.39
C PRO A 259 16.53 -4.66 70.79
N VAL A 260 15.64 -5.58 70.42
CA VAL A 260 14.44 -5.31 69.64
C VAL A 260 13.26 -6.03 70.29
N ALA A 261 12.19 -5.27 70.53
CA ALA A 261 10.92 -5.80 70.98
C ALA A 261 10.38 -6.82 69.96
N SER A 262 10.09 -8.03 70.42
CA SER A 262 9.64 -9.13 69.57
C SER A 262 8.14 -9.33 69.71
N SER A 263 7.41 -9.34 68.61
CA SER A 263 5.96 -9.58 68.63
C SER A 263 5.61 -11.05 68.53
N TYR A 264 4.55 -11.43 69.23
CA TYR A 264 3.90 -12.73 69.10
C TYR A 264 2.41 -12.53 68.80
N SER A 265 1.80 -13.52 68.18
CA SER A 265 0.35 -13.64 68.09
C SER A 265 -0.10 -15.01 68.56
N LEU A 266 -0.95 -15.04 69.58
CA LEU A 266 -1.61 -16.23 70.07
C LEU A 266 -2.96 -16.36 69.36
N ARG A 267 -3.07 -17.36 68.48
CA ARG A 267 -4.34 -17.69 67.82
C ARG A 267 -5.02 -18.83 68.55
N ALA A 268 -6.20 -18.58 69.10
CA ALA A 268 -7.09 -19.58 69.68
C ALA A 268 -8.30 -19.78 68.77
N ILE A 269 -8.52 -20.98 68.25
CA ILE A 269 -9.70 -21.37 67.50
C ILE A 269 -10.56 -22.22 68.42
N VAL A 270 -11.73 -21.71 68.82
CA VAL A 270 -12.68 -22.40 69.71
C VAL A 270 -13.88 -22.85 68.89
N TRP A 271 -14.27 -24.12 69.02
CA TRP A 271 -15.27 -24.74 68.18
C TRP A 271 -16.12 -25.77 68.96
N SER A 272 -17.37 -26.00 68.55
CA SER A 272 -18.22 -27.06 69.09
C SER A 272 -17.74 -28.41 68.54
N PHE A 273 -17.78 -29.49 69.35
CA PHE A 273 -17.54 -30.85 68.83
C PHE A 273 -18.80 -31.74 68.86
N THR A 274 -19.98 -31.12 68.96
CA THR A 274 -21.26 -31.81 69.23
C THR A 274 -22.41 -31.42 68.31
N THR A 275 -22.16 -30.50 67.38
CA THR A 275 -23.12 -30.00 66.40
C THR A 275 -22.61 -30.33 65.00
N ILE A 276 -23.46 -30.25 63.99
CA ILE A 276 -23.08 -30.42 62.58
C ILE A 276 -23.93 -29.48 61.73
N PRO A 277 -23.49 -29.09 60.52
CA PRO A 277 -24.22 -28.16 59.69
C PRO A 277 -25.58 -28.73 59.26
N GLN A 278 -26.61 -27.90 59.23
CA GLN A 278 -27.97 -28.30 58.87
C GLN A 278 -28.56 -27.37 57.80
N ILE A 279 -29.45 -27.92 56.97
CA ILE A 279 -30.30 -27.13 56.08
C ILE A 279 -31.39 -26.46 56.91
N ASN A 280 -31.52 -25.14 56.77
CA ASN A 280 -32.54 -24.34 57.43
C ASN A 280 -33.90 -24.61 56.79
N GLY A 281 -34.72 -25.45 57.42
CA GLY A 281 -36.09 -25.72 56.99
C GLY A 281 -37.03 -24.50 56.97
N SER A 282 -36.58 -23.31 57.41
CA SER A 282 -37.30 -22.04 57.29
C SER A 282 -36.92 -21.22 56.05
N ASP A 283 -35.84 -21.60 55.35
CA ASP A 283 -35.33 -20.96 54.12
C ASP A 283 -35.12 -22.02 53.01
N PRO A 284 -36.17 -22.79 52.64
CA PRO A 284 -36.03 -23.87 51.66
C PRO A 284 -35.81 -23.32 50.26
N TRP A 285 -34.81 -23.85 49.56
CA TRP A 285 -34.68 -23.61 48.12
C TRP A 285 -35.78 -24.35 47.33
N PRO A 286 -36.30 -23.78 46.25
CA PRO A 286 -37.16 -24.51 45.32
C PRO A 286 -36.35 -25.59 44.59
N GLU A 287 -37.00 -26.72 44.26
CA GLU A 287 -36.38 -27.80 43.46
C GLU A 287 -35.86 -27.30 42.10
N ARG A 288 -36.47 -26.24 41.56
CA ARG A 288 -36.15 -25.60 40.29
C ARG A 288 -36.13 -24.08 40.40
N PHE A 289 -35.05 -23.46 39.93
CA PHE A 289 -34.99 -22.05 39.56
C PHE A 289 -35.09 -21.94 38.03
N SER A 290 -35.79 -20.93 37.53
CA SER A 290 -35.85 -20.63 36.09
C SER A 290 -35.39 -19.21 35.83
N LYS A 291 -34.50 -19.04 34.85
CA LYS A 291 -33.93 -17.74 34.45
C LYS A 291 -33.79 -17.69 32.93
N ALA A 292 -33.78 -16.49 32.37
CA ALA A 292 -33.32 -16.27 31.00
C ALA A 292 -31.79 -16.43 30.92
N GLU A 293 -31.23 -16.80 29.78
CA GLU A 293 -29.79 -16.62 29.55
C GLU A 293 -29.37 -15.15 29.58
N ASP A 294 -28.06 -14.88 29.54
CA ASP A 294 -27.43 -13.55 29.65
C ASP A 294 -27.75 -12.73 30.93
N HIS A 295 -28.56 -13.25 31.85
CA HIS A 295 -28.92 -12.59 33.10
C HIS A 295 -28.54 -13.41 34.35
N SER A 296 -27.71 -12.81 35.22
CA SER A 296 -27.40 -13.36 36.55
C SER A 296 -28.65 -13.56 37.42
N LEU A 297 -28.66 -14.60 38.26
CA LEU A 297 -29.73 -14.87 39.23
C LEU A 297 -29.91 -13.70 40.20
N GLU A 298 -31.15 -13.24 40.37
CA GLU A 298 -31.50 -12.13 41.26
C GLU A 298 -32.76 -12.47 42.08
N PRO A 299 -32.76 -12.24 43.41
CA PRO A 299 -31.61 -11.88 44.23
C PRO A 299 -30.58 -13.03 44.32
N PRO A 300 -29.30 -12.74 44.65
CA PRO A 300 -28.30 -13.77 44.89
C PRO A 300 -28.67 -14.65 46.09
N LEU A 301 -28.30 -15.93 46.05
CA LEU A 301 -28.62 -16.88 47.12
C LEU A 301 -27.73 -16.63 48.34
N ASN A 302 -28.29 -16.70 49.55
CA ASN A 302 -27.53 -16.50 50.78
C ASN A 302 -27.29 -17.86 51.46
N LEU A 303 -26.05 -18.37 51.36
CA LEU A 303 -25.70 -19.66 51.96
C LEU A 303 -25.74 -19.61 53.49
N SER A 304 -25.51 -18.43 54.08
CA SER A 304 -25.48 -18.24 55.54
C SER A 304 -26.87 -18.05 56.17
N THR A 305 -27.94 -17.97 55.37
CA THR A 305 -29.32 -18.13 55.87
C THR A 305 -29.86 -19.53 55.59
N HIS A 306 -29.48 -20.12 54.46
CA HIS A 306 -29.93 -21.44 54.06
C HIS A 306 -29.25 -22.58 54.82
N PHE A 307 -27.95 -22.49 55.11
CA PHE A 307 -27.25 -23.42 56.00
C PHE A 307 -27.06 -22.78 57.37
N ILE A 308 -27.40 -23.52 58.42
CA ILE A 308 -27.35 -23.04 59.80
C ILE A 308 -26.72 -24.09 60.72
N GLU A 309 -26.08 -23.59 61.78
CA GLU A 309 -25.62 -24.42 62.88
C GLU A 309 -25.86 -23.70 64.21
N SER A 310 -26.91 -24.10 64.93
CA SER A 310 -27.40 -23.36 66.10
C SER A 310 -26.50 -23.62 67.31
N GLY A 311 -25.60 -22.67 67.61
CA GLY A 311 -24.62 -22.78 68.68
C GLY A 311 -23.33 -23.53 68.30
N GLY A 312 -23.13 -23.78 67.00
CA GLY A 312 -21.92 -24.38 66.46
C GLY A 312 -20.94 -23.37 65.86
N ASP A 313 -20.24 -23.79 64.82
CA ASP A 313 -19.07 -23.14 64.27
C ASP A 313 -19.39 -22.14 63.14
N PRO A 314 -18.44 -21.24 62.79
CA PRO A 314 -18.49 -20.52 61.53
C PRO A 314 -18.37 -21.49 60.35
N LEU A 315 -19.48 -21.69 59.63
CA LEU A 315 -19.55 -22.60 58.47
C LEU A 315 -18.65 -22.15 57.32
N GLY A 316 -17.87 -23.10 56.78
CA GLY A 316 -17.24 -22.99 55.47
C GLY A 316 -18.21 -23.41 54.36
N PHE A 317 -18.04 -22.85 53.16
CA PHE A 317 -18.88 -23.13 51.99
C PHE A 317 -18.03 -23.58 50.80
N GLU A 318 -18.51 -24.59 50.08
CA GLU A 318 -17.87 -25.18 48.91
C GLU A 318 -18.91 -25.39 47.80
N ILE A 319 -18.57 -25.03 46.56
CA ILE A 319 -19.34 -25.41 45.36
C ILE A 319 -18.91 -26.82 44.97
N THR A 320 -19.85 -27.75 44.93
CA THR A 320 -19.57 -29.18 44.68
C THR A 320 -20.02 -29.67 43.29
N SER A 321 -20.86 -28.90 42.60
CA SER A 321 -21.23 -29.11 41.20
C SER A 321 -20.18 -28.52 40.24
N SER A 322 -19.63 -29.34 39.34
CA SER A 322 -18.73 -28.88 38.28
C SER A 322 -19.50 -28.38 37.06
N ASN A 323 -19.91 -27.11 37.08
CA ASN A 323 -20.71 -26.54 36.00
C ASN A 323 -19.78 -25.99 34.91
N THR A 324 -19.96 -26.46 33.67
CA THR A 324 -19.22 -25.91 32.51
C THR A 324 -19.95 -24.73 31.88
N TYR A 325 -21.26 -24.60 32.13
CA TYR A 325 -22.14 -23.61 31.49
C TYR A 325 -22.74 -22.58 32.46
N LEU A 326 -22.37 -22.62 33.74
CA LEU A 326 -22.74 -21.61 34.74
C LEU A 326 -21.48 -21.10 35.44
N ASP A 327 -21.26 -19.80 35.44
CA ASP A 327 -20.29 -19.13 36.31
C ASP A 327 -20.93 -18.93 37.70
N VAL A 328 -20.52 -19.78 38.65
CA VAL A 328 -21.02 -19.77 40.03
C VAL A 328 -19.95 -19.20 40.95
N ARG A 329 -20.22 -18.04 41.55
CA ARG A 329 -19.26 -17.30 42.38
C ARG A 329 -19.78 -17.11 43.79
N MET A 330 -18.96 -17.45 44.78
CA MET A 330 -19.21 -17.13 46.19
C MET A 330 -18.60 -15.76 46.53
N VAL A 331 -19.40 -14.86 47.09
CA VAL A 331 -18.99 -13.52 47.49
C VAL A 331 -19.27 -13.32 48.98
N ASN A 332 -18.22 -13.17 49.78
CA ASN A 332 -18.33 -12.91 51.21
C ASN A 332 -18.63 -11.43 51.45
N HIS A 333 -19.79 -11.14 52.00
CA HIS A 333 -20.21 -9.79 52.38
C HIS A 333 -20.07 -9.57 53.88
N THR A 334 -19.36 -8.51 54.27
CA THR A 334 -19.31 -8.01 55.65
C THR A 334 -20.21 -6.78 55.77
N VAL A 335 -21.26 -6.87 56.59
CA VAL A 335 -22.19 -5.76 56.86
C VAL A 335 -22.03 -5.30 58.31
N GLY A 336 -21.48 -4.09 58.47
CA GLY A 336 -21.23 -3.46 59.76
C GLY A 336 -19.80 -2.93 59.88
N LYS A 337 -19.43 -2.44 61.07
CA LYS A 337 -18.06 -2.05 61.45
C LYS A 337 -17.84 -2.35 62.93
N GLY A 338 -16.68 -2.90 63.29
CA GLY A 338 -16.38 -3.30 64.67
C GLY A 338 -16.96 -4.67 65.02
N GLN A 339 -17.27 -4.88 66.31
CA GLN A 339 -17.77 -6.17 66.82
C GLN A 339 -19.17 -6.56 66.29
N ASP A 340 -19.94 -5.63 65.75
CA ASP A 340 -21.29 -5.85 65.20
C ASP A 340 -21.29 -6.18 63.69
N ALA A 341 -20.14 -6.55 63.11
CA ALA A 341 -20.02 -6.87 61.70
C ALA A 341 -20.50 -8.30 61.38
N TRP A 342 -21.58 -8.42 60.61
CA TRP A 342 -22.12 -9.70 60.16
C TRP A 342 -21.48 -10.12 58.85
N ASN A 343 -20.87 -11.32 58.82
CA ASN A 343 -20.38 -11.94 57.60
C ASN A 343 -21.44 -12.92 57.07
N TYR A 344 -21.79 -12.81 55.79
CA TYR A 344 -22.60 -13.81 55.10
C TYR A 344 -22.07 -14.06 53.69
N THR A 345 -22.23 -15.30 53.21
CA THR A 345 -21.77 -15.74 51.89
C THR A 345 -22.95 -15.68 50.91
N LEU A 346 -22.87 -14.77 49.94
CA LEU A 346 -23.77 -14.76 48.80
C LEU A 346 -23.23 -15.65 47.68
N VAL A 347 -24.12 -16.17 46.85
CA VAL A 347 -23.80 -16.80 45.58
C VAL A 347 -24.44 -16.04 44.44
N GLU A 348 -23.59 -15.62 43.51
CA GLU A 348 -23.96 -15.12 42.20
C GLU A 348 -23.86 -16.28 41.20
N ILE A 349 -24.93 -16.50 40.43
CA ILE A 349 -24.99 -17.51 39.36
C ILE A 349 -25.25 -16.77 38.06
N THR A 350 -24.32 -16.82 37.13
CA THR A 350 -24.46 -16.22 35.80
C THR A 350 -24.35 -17.33 34.76
N PRO A 351 -25.35 -17.53 33.88
CA PRO A 351 -25.20 -18.45 32.76
C PRO A 351 -24.01 -18.06 31.90
N MET A 352 -23.37 -19.04 31.24
CA MET A 352 -22.55 -18.71 30.10
C MET A 352 -23.41 -18.08 29.01
N ARG A 353 -22.79 -17.19 28.24
CA ARG A 353 -23.48 -16.45 27.18
C ARG A 353 -24.06 -17.42 26.15
N ASN A 354 -25.30 -17.19 25.74
CA ASN A 354 -26.00 -17.96 24.71
C ASN A 354 -26.00 -19.49 25.01
N TRP A 355 -26.23 -19.84 26.28
CA TRP A 355 -26.44 -21.22 26.71
C TRP A 355 -27.76 -21.38 27.46
N TYR A 356 -28.63 -22.24 26.92
CA TYR A 356 -29.87 -22.70 27.53
C TYR A 356 -29.83 -24.20 27.87
N GLY A 357 -30.60 -24.61 28.88
CA GLY A 357 -30.64 -26.00 29.34
C GLY A 357 -30.92 -26.15 30.84
N GLU A 358 -30.75 -27.37 31.35
CA GLU A 358 -30.84 -27.68 32.78
C GLU A 358 -29.46 -28.07 33.34
N GLU A 359 -29.03 -27.40 34.41
CA GLU A 359 -27.83 -27.77 35.17
C GLU A 359 -28.16 -27.98 36.66
N VAL A 360 -27.37 -28.82 37.33
CA VAL A 360 -27.55 -29.09 38.77
C VAL A 360 -26.53 -28.30 39.57
N VAL A 361 -26.99 -27.40 40.43
CA VAL A 361 -26.10 -26.60 41.29
C VAL A 361 -26.13 -27.16 42.71
N SER A 362 -24.96 -27.50 43.25
CA SER A 362 -24.81 -28.21 44.53
C SER A 362 -23.83 -27.47 45.45
N PHE A 363 -24.30 -27.09 46.65
CA PHE A 363 -23.50 -26.40 47.65
C PHE A 363 -23.33 -27.26 48.90
N ARG A 364 -22.13 -27.23 49.46
CA ARG A 364 -21.78 -27.94 50.69
C ARG A 364 -21.38 -26.94 51.77
N ALA A 365 -22.07 -26.98 52.90
CA ALA A 365 -21.64 -26.33 54.12
C ALA A 365 -20.88 -27.33 55.00
N TYR A 366 -19.75 -26.92 55.57
CA TYR A 366 -18.88 -27.80 56.35
C TYR A 366 -18.18 -27.05 57.50
N ASP A 367 -17.82 -27.79 58.54
CA ASP A 367 -17.08 -27.34 59.71
C ASP A 367 -16.00 -28.38 60.07
N ARG A 368 -15.61 -28.49 61.36
CA ARG A 368 -14.66 -29.50 61.84
C ARG A 368 -15.31 -30.85 62.22
N ASP A 369 -16.64 -30.88 62.34
CA ASP A 369 -17.43 -32.01 62.85
C ASP A 369 -18.17 -32.77 61.73
N GLY A 370 -18.54 -32.09 60.65
CA GLY A 370 -19.30 -32.65 59.55
C GLY A 370 -19.50 -31.72 58.36
N SER A 371 -20.46 -32.12 57.51
CA SER A 371 -20.89 -31.30 56.38
C SER A 371 -22.27 -31.74 55.89
N VAL A 372 -23.06 -30.79 55.39
CA VAL A 372 -24.31 -31.04 54.70
C VAL A 372 -24.25 -30.46 53.28
N THR A 373 -24.95 -31.09 52.34
CA THR A 373 -25.05 -30.63 50.96
C THR A 373 -26.52 -30.49 50.61
N ASP A 374 -26.89 -29.39 49.96
CA ASP A 374 -28.20 -29.23 49.30
C ASP A 374 -27.99 -28.87 47.82
N SER A 375 -29.02 -29.08 46.99
CA SER A 375 -28.92 -28.94 45.54
C SER A 375 -30.25 -28.61 44.89
N PHE A 376 -30.21 -27.84 43.80
CA PHE A 376 -31.37 -27.52 42.97
C PHE A 376 -31.04 -27.62 41.49
N ILE A 377 -32.08 -27.68 40.65
CA ILE A 377 -31.96 -27.60 39.20
C ILE A 377 -32.08 -26.13 38.78
N MET A 378 -31.14 -25.67 37.96
CA MET A 378 -31.16 -24.38 37.30
C MET A 378 -31.61 -24.57 35.84
N GLU A 379 -32.80 -24.09 35.51
CA GLU A 379 -33.35 -24.08 34.15
C GLU A 379 -33.06 -22.72 33.50
N ILE A 380 -32.16 -22.72 32.52
CA ILE A 380 -31.88 -21.56 31.68
C ILE A 380 -32.72 -21.65 30.41
N ARG A 381 -33.54 -20.62 30.19
CA ARG A 381 -34.45 -20.49 29.06
C ARG A 381 -33.81 -19.64 27.98
N GLU A 382 -34.01 -20.08 26.74
CA GLU A 382 -33.64 -19.36 25.52
C GLU A 382 -34.16 -17.91 25.53
N VAL A 383 -33.35 -17.00 24.99
CA VAL A 383 -33.68 -15.60 24.70
C VAL A 383 -33.29 -15.34 23.25
N ASP A 384 -34.23 -14.77 22.49
CA ASP A 384 -33.97 -14.17 21.16
C ASP A 384 -32.74 -13.26 21.24
N ASP A 385 -31.63 -13.66 20.62
CA ASP A 385 -30.51 -12.78 20.38
C ASP A 385 -30.80 -11.90 19.15
N LEU A 386 -29.86 -11.01 18.80
CA LEU A 386 -29.96 -10.22 17.55
C LEU A 386 -29.04 -10.83 16.50
N PRO A 387 -29.53 -11.03 15.25
CA PRO A 387 -28.67 -11.49 14.16
C PRO A 387 -27.56 -10.48 13.90
N PHE A 388 -26.49 -10.93 13.25
CA PHE A 388 -25.33 -10.08 12.95
C PHE A 388 -24.68 -10.42 11.61
N ILE A 389 -24.06 -9.40 11.01
CA ILE A 389 -23.21 -9.52 9.81
C ILE A 389 -21.78 -9.16 10.20
N THR A 390 -20.81 -10.03 9.92
CA THR A 390 -19.39 -9.82 10.23
C THR A 390 -18.59 -9.38 9.01
N ARG A 391 -18.99 -9.80 7.80
CA ARG A 391 -18.35 -9.41 6.53
C ARG A 391 -19.33 -9.20 5.39
N ILE A 392 -18.93 -8.34 4.47
CA ILE A 392 -19.53 -8.19 3.14
C ILE A 392 -18.42 -8.30 2.10
N GLY A 393 -18.52 -9.28 1.19
CA GLY A 393 -17.41 -9.72 0.36
C GLY A 393 -16.24 -10.20 1.22
N GLY A 394 -15.02 -9.74 0.91
CA GLY A 394 -13.83 -10.02 1.73
C GLY A 394 -13.62 -9.08 2.93
N ALA A 395 -14.38 -7.98 3.02
CA ALA A 395 -14.15 -6.92 4.00
C ALA A 395 -14.86 -7.20 5.33
N VAL A 396 -14.19 -6.89 6.44
CA VAL A 396 -14.82 -6.87 7.78
C VAL A 396 -15.76 -5.67 7.83
N LEU A 397 -16.96 -5.87 8.38
CA LEU A 397 -17.94 -4.81 8.56
C LEU A 397 -17.59 -3.99 9.82
N GLU A 398 -17.13 -2.76 9.65
CA GLU A 398 -16.86 -1.82 10.74
C GLU A 398 -18.00 -0.78 10.86
N GLY A 399 -18.97 -1.06 11.73
CA GLY A 399 -20.13 -0.20 11.95
C GLY A 399 -21.29 -0.46 10.98
N HIS A 400 -22.15 0.54 10.80
CA HIS A 400 -23.42 0.38 10.09
C HIS A 400 -23.41 0.85 8.62
N LEU A 401 -22.32 1.47 8.15
CA LEU A 401 -22.20 1.98 6.77
C LEU A 401 -21.12 1.21 6.02
N PHE A 402 -21.50 0.56 4.92
CA PHE A 402 -20.60 -0.16 4.02
C PHE A 402 -20.51 0.54 2.66
N ASN A 403 -19.28 0.78 2.18
CA ASN A 403 -19.04 1.39 0.88
C ASN A 403 -18.80 0.30 -0.18
N MET A 404 -19.60 0.30 -1.24
CA MET A 404 -19.47 -0.59 -2.39
C MET A 404 -19.05 0.23 -3.61
N TYR A 405 -18.15 -0.34 -4.41
CA TYR A 405 -17.63 0.28 -5.62
C TYR A 405 -17.85 -0.67 -6.78
N GLY A 406 -18.46 -0.14 -7.83
CA GLY A 406 -18.71 -0.84 -9.07
C GLY A 406 -18.25 -0.03 -10.26
N VAL A 407 -18.11 -0.74 -11.37
CA VAL A 407 -17.94 -0.16 -12.70
C VAL A 407 -19.13 -0.64 -13.51
N GLU A 408 -19.62 0.18 -14.44
CA GLU A 408 -20.64 -0.26 -15.39
C GLU A 408 -20.19 -1.48 -16.22
N ASP A 409 -21.15 -2.15 -16.85
CA ASP A 409 -20.95 -3.34 -17.68
C ASP A 409 -20.24 -4.52 -16.97
N THR A 410 -20.19 -4.48 -15.63
CA THR A 410 -19.49 -5.44 -14.79
C THR A 410 -20.42 -5.97 -13.70
N THR A 411 -20.88 -7.22 -13.83
CA THR A 411 -21.61 -7.89 -12.75
C THR A 411 -20.70 -8.12 -11.55
N MET A 412 -21.05 -7.52 -10.42
CA MET A 412 -20.42 -7.75 -9.12
C MET A 412 -21.25 -8.75 -8.31
N VAL A 413 -20.54 -9.57 -7.53
CA VAL A 413 -21.12 -10.54 -6.60
C VAL A 413 -20.52 -10.32 -5.22
N TYR A 414 -21.36 -10.06 -4.22
CA TYR A 414 -20.95 -9.96 -2.83
C TYR A 414 -21.68 -11.01 -2.00
N THR A 415 -20.94 -11.81 -1.26
CA THR A 415 -21.46 -12.75 -0.25
C THR A 415 -21.30 -12.14 1.14
N MET A 416 -22.12 -12.57 2.10
CA MET A 416 -22.01 -12.10 3.49
C MET A 416 -21.56 -13.24 4.41
N GLU A 417 -20.73 -12.91 5.40
CA GLU A 417 -20.55 -13.75 6.58
C GLU A 417 -21.51 -13.21 7.65
N TYR A 418 -22.47 -14.04 8.05
CA TYR A 418 -23.55 -13.68 8.96
C TYR A 418 -23.86 -14.84 9.89
N GLY A 419 -24.56 -14.55 10.99
CA GLY A 419 -24.97 -15.55 11.95
C GLY A 419 -25.99 -15.01 12.93
N ASP A 420 -26.48 -15.94 13.74
CA ASP A 420 -27.20 -15.68 14.97
C ASP A 420 -26.67 -16.68 16.01
N ASP A 421 -26.85 -16.36 17.29
CA ASP A 421 -26.32 -17.15 18.39
C ASP A 421 -27.32 -18.25 18.84
N ASP A 422 -28.63 -18.03 18.76
CA ASP A 422 -29.68 -19.02 19.08
C ASP A 422 -30.47 -19.56 17.87
N ASP A 423 -30.51 -18.85 16.74
CA ASP A 423 -31.21 -19.27 15.52
C ASP A 423 -30.30 -19.90 14.43
N PRO A 424 -30.76 -20.95 13.71
CA PRO A 424 -29.99 -21.54 12.63
C PRO A 424 -29.98 -20.65 11.38
N LEU A 425 -28.89 -20.67 10.61
CA LEU A 425 -28.73 -19.86 9.37
C LEU A 425 -29.86 -20.02 8.33
N GLU A 426 -30.64 -21.11 8.38
CA GLU A 426 -31.80 -21.37 7.51
C GLU A 426 -33.08 -20.62 7.92
N ALA A 427 -33.15 -20.11 9.17
CA ALA A 427 -34.23 -19.26 9.66
C ALA A 427 -34.02 -17.79 9.26
N LEU A 428 -32.76 -17.36 9.15
CA LEU A 428 -32.37 -15.99 8.84
C LEU A 428 -32.71 -15.63 7.38
N SER A 429 -33.19 -14.41 7.18
CA SER A 429 -33.56 -13.91 5.86
C SER A 429 -33.10 -12.48 5.59
N PHE A 430 -32.68 -12.23 4.35
CA PHE A 430 -32.24 -10.91 3.89
C PHE A 430 -33.34 -10.16 3.14
N THR A 431 -33.50 -8.88 3.47
CA THR A 431 -34.36 -7.93 2.76
C THR A 431 -33.60 -6.64 2.42
N THR A 432 -34.17 -5.80 1.56
CA THR A 432 -33.61 -4.47 1.24
C THR A 432 -34.73 -3.47 1.03
N ASN A 433 -34.49 -2.20 1.39
CA ASN A 433 -35.40 -1.11 1.04
C ASN A 433 -35.32 -0.67 -0.43
N ALA A 434 -34.29 -1.09 -1.19
CA ALA A 434 -34.14 -0.74 -2.59
C ALA A 434 -35.27 -1.35 -3.42
N THR A 435 -36.05 -0.51 -4.10
CA THR A 435 -37.09 -1.02 -4.99
C THR A 435 -36.49 -1.37 -6.35
N HIS A 436 -36.95 -2.49 -6.94
CA HIS A 436 -36.54 -2.88 -8.30
C HIS A 436 -36.93 -1.84 -9.39
N ALA A 437 -37.76 -0.85 -9.06
CA ALA A 437 -38.06 0.27 -9.95
C ALA A 437 -37.00 1.39 -9.90
N GLU A 438 -36.27 1.51 -8.78
CA GLU A 438 -35.20 2.50 -8.58
C GLU A 438 -33.81 1.90 -8.85
N MET A 439 -33.63 0.62 -8.54
CA MET A 439 -32.39 -0.15 -8.77
C MET A 439 -32.71 -1.49 -9.46
N PRO A 440 -33.10 -1.49 -10.74
CA PRO A 440 -33.42 -2.73 -11.48
C PRO A 440 -32.20 -3.66 -11.67
N PHE A 441 -30.99 -3.11 -11.49
CA PHE A 441 -29.70 -3.78 -11.59
C PHE A 441 -29.21 -4.41 -10.28
N LEU A 442 -29.96 -4.29 -9.19
CA LEU A 442 -29.65 -4.82 -7.86
C LEU A 442 -30.58 -5.98 -7.49
N GLU A 443 -30.01 -7.11 -7.05
CA GLU A 443 -30.74 -8.25 -6.49
C GLU A 443 -30.08 -8.71 -5.19
N VAL A 444 -30.88 -8.84 -4.11
CA VAL A 444 -30.44 -9.39 -2.81
C VAL A 444 -31.17 -10.71 -2.58
N PHE A 445 -30.43 -11.80 -2.46
CA PHE A 445 -30.99 -13.14 -2.30
C PHE A 445 -31.37 -13.39 -0.83
N PRO A 446 -32.66 -13.63 -0.51
CA PRO A 446 -33.14 -13.67 0.87
C PRO A 446 -32.54 -14.82 1.68
N ASN A 447 -32.22 -15.95 1.06
CA ASN A 447 -31.83 -17.17 1.79
C ASN A 447 -30.33 -17.26 2.12
N ASN A 448 -29.48 -16.39 1.55
CA ASN A 448 -28.01 -16.52 1.67
C ASN A 448 -27.24 -15.19 1.65
N GLY A 449 -27.94 -14.04 1.62
CA GLY A 449 -27.31 -12.71 1.65
C GLY A 449 -26.45 -12.39 0.42
N THR A 450 -26.54 -13.17 -0.66
CA THR A 450 -25.81 -12.85 -1.88
C THR A 450 -26.40 -11.58 -2.50
N VAL A 451 -25.54 -10.64 -2.87
CA VAL A 451 -25.91 -9.40 -3.57
C VAL A 451 -25.32 -9.47 -4.97
N LEU A 452 -26.18 -9.39 -5.98
CA LEU A 452 -25.80 -9.20 -7.38
C LEU A 452 -26.05 -7.74 -7.78
N ILE A 453 -25.05 -7.14 -8.42
CA ILE A 453 -25.15 -5.78 -8.97
C ILE A 453 -24.67 -5.84 -10.42
N SER A 454 -25.55 -5.61 -11.40
CA SER A 454 -25.24 -5.64 -12.83
C SER A 454 -25.58 -4.30 -13.51
N PRO A 455 -24.81 -3.24 -13.23
CA PRO A 455 -25.05 -1.89 -13.74
C PRO A 455 -24.79 -1.79 -15.25
N LEU A 456 -25.35 -0.76 -15.85
CA LEU A 456 -25.20 -0.31 -17.25
C LEU A 456 -24.97 1.21 -17.22
N GLN A 457 -24.69 1.84 -18.35
CA GLN A 457 -24.44 3.29 -18.46
C GLN A 457 -25.50 4.17 -17.81
N GLU A 458 -26.78 3.85 -17.98
CA GLU A 458 -27.88 4.62 -17.36
C GLU A 458 -27.92 4.52 -15.82
N HIS A 459 -27.07 3.66 -15.23
CA HIS A 459 -26.91 3.40 -13.80
C HIS A 459 -25.59 3.94 -13.22
N VAL A 460 -24.83 4.77 -13.96
CA VAL A 460 -23.65 5.47 -13.43
C VAL A 460 -24.08 6.52 -12.40
N GLY A 461 -23.46 6.51 -11.21
CA GLY A 461 -23.80 7.45 -10.13
C GLY A 461 -23.60 6.88 -8.72
N SER A 462 -24.21 7.54 -7.73
CA SER A 462 -24.15 7.14 -6.32
C SER A 462 -25.53 6.79 -5.79
N TYR A 463 -25.63 5.65 -5.14
CA TYR A 463 -26.86 5.07 -4.59
C TYR A 463 -26.71 4.83 -3.08
N LEU A 464 -27.80 4.99 -2.35
CA LEU A 464 -27.89 4.63 -0.94
C LEU A 464 -29.10 3.73 -0.74
N PHE A 465 -28.87 2.56 -0.19
CA PHE A 465 -29.92 1.61 0.21
C PHE A 465 -29.52 0.94 1.52
N ASN A 466 -30.40 0.12 2.10
CA ASN A 466 -30.04 -0.72 3.22
C ASN A 466 -30.22 -2.21 2.90
N ILE A 467 -29.52 -3.05 3.63
CA ILE A 467 -29.74 -4.49 3.68
C ILE A 467 -30.08 -4.83 5.13
N THR A 468 -31.22 -5.48 5.31
CA THR A 468 -31.68 -5.97 6.62
C THR A 468 -31.51 -7.48 6.65
N LEU A 469 -30.93 -8.00 7.73
CA LEU A 469 -30.98 -9.41 8.11
C LEU A 469 -32.01 -9.56 9.23
N GLU A 470 -32.97 -10.47 9.08
CA GLU A 470 -34.08 -10.70 10.01
C GLU A 470 -34.12 -12.19 10.41
N ASP A 471 -34.35 -12.48 11.69
CA ASP A 471 -34.45 -13.85 12.24
C ASP A 471 -35.87 -14.48 12.09
N GLY A 472 -36.89 -13.66 11.85
CA GLY A 472 -38.29 -14.07 11.78
C GLY A 472 -39.01 -14.17 13.14
N ARG A 473 -38.31 -13.91 14.25
CA ARG A 473 -38.82 -13.86 15.64
C ARG A 473 -38.99 -12.43 16.15
N GLY A 474 -38.13 -11.51 15.71
CA GLY A 474 -38.29 -10.07 15.89
C GLY A 474 -36.99 -9.27 15.93
N GLY A 475 -35.83 -9.91 16.04
CA GLY A 475 -34.53 -9.30 15.91
C GLY A 475 -34.15 -9.04 14.46
N TYR A 476 -33.29 -8.04 14.28
CA TYR A 476 -32.84 -7.63 12.97
C TYR A 476 -31.52 -6.85 13.05
N PHE A 477 -30.74 -6.94 11.97
CA PHE A 477 -29.51 -6.19 11.77
C PHE A 477 -29.60 -5.39 10.47
N ILE A 478 -29.19 -4.11 10.49
CA ILE A 478 -29.26 -3.24 9.30
C ILE A 478 -27.87 -2.73 8.95
N VAL A 479 -27.51 -2.86 7.67
CA VAL A 479 -26.36 -2.20 7.05
C VAL A 479 -26.86 -1.20 6.03
N ASP A 480 -26.51 0.06 6.20
CA ASP A 480 -26.61 1.08 5.16
C ASP A 480 -25.47 0.84 4.15
N VAL A 481 -25.81 0.85 2.86
CA VAL A 481 -24.89 0.60 1.75
C VAL A 481 -24.81 1.83 0.87
N ALA A 482 -23.63 2.44 0.80
CA ALA A 482 -23.31 3.49 -0.17
C ALA A 482 -22.60 2.87 -1.37
N LEU A 483 -23.31 2.75 -2.50
CA LEU A 483 -22.80 2.19 -3.74
C LEU A 483 -22.40 3.32 -4.70
N SER A 484 -21.17 3.29 -5.20
CA SER A 484 -20.67 4.17 -6.25
C SER A 484 -20.41 3.36 -7.51
N ILE A 485 -21.11 3.67 -8.61
CA ILE A 485 -20.86 3.13 -9.94
C ILE A 485 -20.03 4.15 -10.71
N GLU A 486 -18.80 3.79 -11.06
CA GLU A 486 -17.92 4.57 -11.93
C GLU A 486 -18.22 4.25 -13.41
N PRO A 487 -18.16 5.25 -14.31
CA PRO A 487 -18.33 5.02 -15.72
C PRO A 487 -17.13 4.29 -16.33
N ARG A 488 -17.34 3.60 -17.45
CA ARG A 488 -16.31 2.93 -18.23
C ARG A 488 -16.61 3.09 -19.70
N ASN A 489 -15.73 3.84 -20.36
CA ASN A 489 -15.83 4.21 -21.77
C ASN A 489 -16.15 2.99 -22.66
N ASP A 490 -17.28 3.07 -23.35
CA ASP A 490 -17.75 2.17 -24.39
C ASP A 490 -17.14 2.52 -25.76
N PRO A 491 -17.26 1.67 -26.80
CA PRO A 491 -16.76 2.00 -28.14
C PRO A 491 -17.79 2.79 -28.99
N PRO A 492 -17.35 3.73 -29.85
CA PRO A 492 -18.26 4.53 -30.67
C PRO A 492 -19.13 3.70 -31.61
N THR A 493 -20.42 4.02 -31.72
CA THR A 493 -21.35 3.21 -32.52
C THR A 493 -21.53 3.79 -33.93
N LEU A 494 -21.03 3.07 -34.95
CA LEU A 494 -20.94 3.55 -36.33
C LEU A 494 -21.94 2.88 -37.29
N GLY A 495 -22.84 3.68 -37.87
CA GLY A 495 -23.88 3.24 -38.80
C GLY A 495 -23.40 2.98 -40.24
N GLY A 496 -22.65 3.90 -40.84
CA GLY A 496 -22.21 3.76 -42.23
C GLY A 496 -21.49 4.96 -42.84
N ILE A 497 -21.29 4.91 -44.17
CA ILE A 497 -20.77 5.99 -44.99
C ILE A 497 -21.89 6.44 -45.95
N GLU A 498 -22.29 7.70 -45.87
CA GLU A 498 -23.28 8.33 -46.74
C GLU A 498 -22.58 9.08 -47.89
N ILE A 499 -23.03 8.89 -49.14
CA ILE A 499 -22.54 9.68 -50.29
C ILE A 499 -23.39 10.95 -50.41
N ILE A 500 -22.79 12.11 -50.15
CA ILE A 500 -23.46 13.42 -50.18
C ILE A 500 -23.48 14.00 -51.60
N SER A 501 -22.39 13.82 -52.34
CA SER A 501 -22.28 14.21 -53.75
C SER A 501 -21.18 13.41 -54.44
N GLY A 502 -21.34 13.19 -55.74
CA GLY A 502 -20.52 12.24 -56.50
C GLY A 502 -21.21 10.87 -56.62
N ASN A 503 -20.57 9.95 -57.35
CA ASN A 503 -21.11 8.65 -57.69
C ASN A 503 -20.15 7.53 -57.20
N MET A 504 -20.63 6.29 -57.15
CA MET A 504 -19.76 5.12 -56.92
C MET A 504 -18.81 4.83 -58.10
N THR A 505 -19.05 5.47 -59.25
CA THR A 505 -18.17 5.50 -60.43
C THR A 505 -17.81 6.94 -60.72
N LEU A 506 -16.53 7.30 -60.65
CA LEU A 506 -16.02 8.66 -60.83
C LEU A 506 -15.10 8.77 -62.05
N LEU A 507 -15.22 9.86 -62.80
CA LEU A 507 -14.17 10.27 -63.74
C LEU A 507 -12.99 10.91 -62.97
N PRO A 508 -11.75 10.82 -63.47
CA PRO A 508 -10.61 11.51 -62.86
C PRO A 508 -10.84 13.03 -62.79
N SER A 509 -10.54 13.64 -61.64
CA SER A 509 -10.86 15.02 -61.28
C SER A 509 -12.31 15.31 -60.85
N GLU A 510 -13.21 14.31 -60.78
CA GLU A 510 -14.50 14.48 -60.10
C GLU A 510 -14.34 14.42 -58.58
N THR A 511 -15.14 15.24 -57.87
CA THR A 511 -15.18 15.26 -56.40
C THR A 511 -16.23 14.30 -55.87
N ILE A 512 -15.84 13.44 -54.94
CA ILE A 512 -16.77 12.73 -54.05
C ILE A 512 -16.78 13.39 -52.68
N THR A 513 -17.97 13.56 -52.11
CA THR A 513 -18.18 14.04 -50.74
C THR A 513 -18.90 12.97 -49.96
N LEU A 514 -18.32 12.56 -48.84
CA LEU A 514 -18.83 11.52 -47.96
C LEU A 514 -19.14 12.10 -46.58
N ARG A 515 -20.10 11.50 -45.88
CA ARG A 515 -20.37 11.76 -44.47
C ARG A 515 -20.36 10.45 -43.68
N ALA A 516 -19.81 10.52 -42.47
CA ALA A 516 -19.93 9.47 -41.48
C ALA A 516 -21.35 9.48 -40.89
N SER A 517 -22.07 8.36 -41.02
CA SER A 517 -23.25 8.13 -40.18
C SER A 517 -22.78 7.41 -38.93
N SER A 518 -22.64 8.16 -37.83
CA SER A 518 -22.52 7.61 -36.47
C SER A 518 -23.87 7.66 -35.76
N TYR A 519 -24.01 6.86 -34.71
CA TYR A 519 -25.12 6.95 -33.74
C TYR A 519 -24.70 7.68 -32.45
N GLY A 520 -23.55 8.35 -32.50
CA GLY A 520 -22.85 8.86 -31.32
C GLY A 520 -22.02 7.78 -30.63
N ASP A 521 -21.68 8.07 -29.39
CA ASP A 521 -21.01 7.21 -28.43
C ASP A 521 -21.73 7.38 -27.08
N PRO A 522 -21.88 6.34 -26.25
CA PRO A 522 -22.65 6.42 -25.00
C PRO A 522 -22.05 7.37 -23.96
N ASP A 523 -20.72 7.51 -23.93
CA ASP A 523 -19.98 8.30 -22.94
C ASP A 523 -19.67 9.72 -23.41
N THR A 524 -19.43 9.92 -24.71
CA THR A 524 -18.91 11.18 -25.23
C THR A 524 -19.53 11.66 -26.55
N GLU A 525 -19.65 12.97 -26.69
CA GLU A 525 -20.06 13.63 -27.94
C GLU A 525 -18.84 14.03 -28.81
N ASP A 526 -17.62 14.03 -28.26
CA ASP A 526 -16.40 14.56 -28.88
C ASP A 526 -15.69 13.52 -29.80
N LEU A 527 -16.38 13.09 -30.86
CA LEU A 527 -15.87 12.09 -31.80
C LEU A 527 -14.90 12.64 -32.88
N ILE A 528 -13.80 11.92 -33.07
CA ILE A 528 -12.75 12.20 -34.07
C ILE A 528 -12.95 11.32 -35.30
N PHE A 529 -13.31 11.94 -36.42
CA PHE A 529 -13.52 11.28 -37.72
C PHE A 529 -12.28 11.42 -38.61
N THR A 530 -11.75 10.30 -39.10
CA THR A 530 -10.61 10.23 -40.03
C THR A 530 -10.97 9.39 -41.26
N TRP A 531 -10.66 9.91 -42.44
CA TRP A 531 -10.84 9.24 -43.72
C TRP A 531 -9.47 8.92 -44.31
N ASP A 532 -9.25 7.65 -44.67
CA ASP A 532 -8.22 7.23 -45.63
C ASP A 532 -8.92 7.01 -46.98
N TRP A 533 -8.50 7.74 -48.00
CA TRP A 533 -9.14 7.69 -49.31
C TRP A 533 -8.64 6.53 -50.19
N GLY A 534 -7.73 5.70 -49.71
CA GLY A 534 -7.21 4.52 -50.42
C GLY A 534 -6.18 4.82 -51.51
N ASP A 535 -5.86 6.11 -51.73
CA ASP A 535 -4.82 6.58 -52.66
C ASP A 535 -3.59 7.16 -51.92
N GLY A 536 -3.51 6.94 -50.60
CA GLY A 536 -2.46 7.46 -49.72
C GLY A 536 -2.73 8.88 -49.19
N SER A 537 -3.85 9.51 -49.55
CA SER A 537 -4.31 10.75 -48.92
C SER A 537 -5.28 10.48 -47.76
N THR A 538 -5.28 11.39 -46.78
CA THR A 538 -6.18 11.33 -45.62
C THR A 538 -6.87 12.67 -45.38
N SER A 539 -8.03 12.63 -44.74
CA SER A 539 -8.79 13.83 -44.33
C SER A 539 -9.46 13.61 -42.98
N THR A 540 -9.89 14.69 -42.33
CA THR A 540 -10.60 14.63 -41.04
C THR A 540 -11.95 15.34 -41.11
N GLY A 541 -12.80 15.06 -40.13
CA GLY A 541 -14.14 15.64 -39.98
C GLY A 541 -15.26 14.70 -40.45
N GLU A 542 -16.42 14.83 -39.82
CA GLU A 542 -17.61 13.98 -40.05
C GLU A 542 -18.06 13.97 -41.52
N THR A 543 -18.01 15.13 -42.18
CA THR A 543 -18.21 15.25 -43.64
C THR A 543 -16.89 15.67 -44.29
N SER A 544 -16.46 14.95 -45.33
CA SER A 544 -15.19 15.21 -46.02
C SER A 544 -15.29 14.96 -47.52
N SER A 545 -14.39 15.55 -48.31
CA SER A 545 -14.41 15.49 -49.78
C SER A 545 -13.04 15.21 -50.36
N HIS A 546 -12.99 14.47 -51.46
CA HIS A 546 -11.75 14.11 -52.16
C HIS A 546 -11.91 14.04 -53.68
N VAL A 547 -10.77 14.10 -54.38
CA VAL A 547 -10.66 14.10 -55.84
C VAL A 547 -9.53 13.16 -56.27
N TYR A 548 -9.87 12.11 -57.03
CA TYR A 548 -8.90 11.14 -57.49
C TYR A 548 -8.17 11.57 -58.77
N SER A 549 -6.86 11.35 -58.79
CA SER A 549 -6.01 11.52 -59.96
C SER A 549 -6.15 10.36 -60.96
N THR A 550 -5.79 10.61 -62.22
CA THR A 550 -5.77 9.58 -63.28
C THR A 550 -4.88 8.37 -62.97
N SER A 551 -3.90 8.53 -62.07
CA SER A 551 -3.00 7.47 -61.61
C SER A 551 -3.64 6.45 -60.66
N HIS A 552 -4.83 6.74 -60.13
CA HIS A 552 -5.57 5.87 -59.20
C HIS A 552 -6.86 5.34 -59.82
N SER A 553 -6.83 5.04 -61.13
CA SER A 553 -7.93 4.37 -61.82
C SER A 553 -8.04 2.89 -61.42
N GLY A 554 -9.29 2.39 -61.30
CA GLY A 554 -9.63 1.08 -60.75
C GLY A 554 -10.50 1.17 -59.50
N ASN A 555 -10.65 0.05 -58.78
CA ASN A 555 -11.35 0.02 -57.50
C ASN A 555 -10.47 0.66 -56.41
N VAL A 556 -11.01 1.63 -55.68
CA VAL A 556 -10.38 2.27 -54.53
C VAL A 556 -11.23 2.02 -53.29
N THR A 557 -10.62 1.61 -52.19
CA THR A 557 -11.29 1.36 -50.91
C THR A 557 -11.01 2.50 -49.95
N ILE A 558 -12.05 3.27 -49.65
CA ILE A 558 -12.07 4.35 -48.68
C ILE A 558 -12.33 3.73 -47.31
N THR A 559 -11.55 4.10 -46.30
CA THR A 559 -11.73 3.67 -44.91
C THR A 559 -12.07 4.87 -44.04
N LEU A 560 -13.26 4.88 -43.48
CA LEU A 560 -13.62 5.77 -42.38
C LEU A 560 -13.19 5.11 -41.08
N THR A 561 -12.54 5.86 -40.19
CA THR A 561 -12.27 5.49 -38.80
C THR A 561 -12.81 6.57 -37.89
N VAL A 562 -13.51 6.18 -36.83
CA VAL A 562 -14.05 7.07 -35.78
C VAL A 562 -13.49 6.64 -34.44
N SER A 563 -13.16 7.62 -33.60
CA SER A 563 -12.55 7.46 -32.29
C SER A 563 -13.15 8.45 -31.29
N ASP A 564 -13.35 8.00 -30.07
CA ASP A 564 -13.60 8.81 -28.85
C ASP A 564 -12.28 9.38 -28.25
N GLY A 565 -11.16 8.68 -28.46
CA GLY A 565 -9.85 8.94 -27.85
C GLY A 565 -9.20 7.70 -27.22
N GLU A 566 -9.98 6.65 -26.93
CA GLU A 566 -9.54 5.38 -26.33
C GLU A 566 -9.81 4.18 -27.26
N TYR A 567 -11.02 4.07 -27.82
CA TYR A 567 -11.40 3.07 -28.81
C TYR A 567 -11.46 3.64 -30.24
N THR A 568 -11.49 2.72 -31.20
CA THR A 568 -11.65 3.06 -32.62
C THR A 568 -12.54 2.04 -33.32
N VAL A 569 -13.40 2.53 -34.21
CA VAL A 569 -14.23 1.72 -35.10
C VAL A 569 -14.05 2.16 -36.54
N SER A 570 -13.96 1.22 -37.48
CA SER A 570 -13.70 1.51 -38.88
C SER A 570 -14.73 0.89 -39.82
N ARG A 571 -14.95 1.51 -40.97
CA ARG A 571 -15.87 1.03 -42.01
C ARG A 571 -15.41 1.43 -43.40
N ASN A 572 -15.61 0.53 -44.35
CA ASN A 572 -15.05 0.66 -45.69
C ASN A 572 -16.14 0.91 -46.74
N LEU A 573 -15.82 1.75 -47.72
CA LEU A 573 -16.59 1.97 -48.95
C LEU A 573 -15.66 1.79 -50.15
N THR A 574 -15.98 0.86 -51.05
CA THR A 574 -15.26 0.73 -52.32
C THR A 574 -15.99 1.49 -53.42
N ILE A 575 -15.25 2.32 -54.16
CA ILE A 575 -15.71 3.02 -55.36
C ILE A 575 -14.84 2.62 -56.55
N TYR A 576 -15.27 2.96 -57.77
CA TYR A 576 -14.51 2.76 -59.00
C TYR A 576 -14.14 4.11 -59.63
N VAL A 577 -12.85 4.34 -59.87
CA VAL A 577 -12.34 5.49 -60.62
C VAL A 577 -12.08 5.05 -62.05
N GLU A 578 -12.77 5.65 -63.02
CA GLU A 578 -12.62 5.27 -64.43
C GLU A 578 -11.21 5.63 -64.94
N ALA A 579 -10.61 4.73 -65.71
CA ALA A 579 -9.44 5.07 -66.51
C ALA A 579 -9.88 6.02 -67.65
N PRO A 580 -9.08 7.04 -68.01
CA PRO A 580 -9.35 7.83 -69.21
C PRO A 580 -9.48 6.92 -70.44
N GLU A 581 -10.59 7.01 -71.18
CA GLU A 581 -10.76 6.26 -72.43
C GLU A 581 -9.62 6.54 -73.41
N ASP A 582 -9.21 5.50 -74.16
CA ASP A 582 -8.00 5.56 -75.01
C ASP A 582 -8.13 6.62 -76.13
N ILE A 583 -7.34 7.68 -75.99
CA ILE A 583 -7.55 9.02 -76.58
C ILE A 583 -7.54 9.08 -78.13
N ALA A 584 -7.14 8.02 -78.86
CA ALA A 584 -7.17 8.03 -80.33
C ALA A 584 -7.48 6.66 -80.96
N LYS A 585 -8.42 6.66 -81.93
CA LYS A 585 -8.69 5.52 -82.81
C LYS A 585 -7.62 5.45 -83.90
N GLY A 586 -6.67 4.52 -83.75
CA GLY A 586 -5.68 4.19 -84.77
C GLY A 586 -4.29 4.79 -84.53
N ASN A 587 -3.28 4.17 -85.14
CA ASN A 587 -1.91 4.69 -85.11
C ASN A 587 -1.83 5.94 -85.98
N LEU A 588 -1.45 7.08 -85.38
CA LEU A 588 -1.11 8.32 -86.07
C LEU A 588 0.28 8.22 -86.73
N GLU A 589 0.52 7.15 -87.48
CA GLU A 589 1.75 6.96 -88.26
C GLU A 589 1.49 7.35 -89.72
N ARG A 590 2.01 8.52 -90.12
CA ARG A 590 2.10 8.95 -91.53
C ARG A 590 3.56 9.20 -91.86
N GLU A 591 4.02 8.73 -93.01
CA GLU A 591 5.30 9.11 -93.62
C GLU A 591 5.01 9.76 -94.97
N ILE A 592 5.49 10.98 -95.15
CA ILE A 592 5.42 11.74 -96.39
C ILE A 592 6.87 11.92 -96.82
N SER A 593 7.26 11.27 -97.91
CA SER A 593 8.59 11.44 -98.50
C SER A 593 8.54 12.53 -99.57
N ASP A 594 9.59 13.33 -99.67
CA ASP A 594 9.90 14.00 -100.94
C ASP A 594 10.78 13.05 -101.76
N PRO A 595 10.28 12.48 -102.88
CA PRO A 595 11.04 11.56 -103.71
C PRO A 595 12.06 12.26 -104.63
N GLU A 596 11.97 13.58 -104.81
CA GLU A 596 12.89 14.36 -105.64
C GLU A 596 14.01 14.95 -104.77
N GLY A 597 13.69 15.52 -103.61
CA GLY A 597 14.67 15.86 -102.55
C GLY A 597 15.70 16.89 -103.00
N ASP A 598 15.25 17.85 -103.82
CA ASP A 598 16.04 18.86 -104.52
C ASP A 598 15.55 20.27 -104.13
N ALA A 599 16.28 20.94 -103.24
CA ALA A 599 15.87 22.26 -102.75
C ALA A 599 15.84 23.34 -103.86
N VAL A 600 14.85 24.24 -103.78
CA VAL A 600 14.72 25.37 -104.72
C VAL A 600 15.65 26.50 -104.31
N LYS A 601 16.66 26.81 -105.15
CA LYS A 601 17.40 28.06 -105.06
C LYS A 601 16.76 29.13 -105.95
N THR A 602 16.33 30.22 -105.33
CA THR A 602 15.90 31.42 -106.04
C THR A 602 17.03 32.45 -106.06
N GLU A 603 17.35 32.94 -107.25
CA GLU A 603 18.44 33.86 -107.56
C GLU A 603 17.92 35.17 -108.16
N GLU A 604 18.14 36.30 -107.48
CA GLU A 604 17.88 37.64 -108.03
C GLU A 604 19.16 38.20 -108.68
N GLU A 605 19.19 38.24 -110.02
CA GLU A 605 20.28 38.85 -110.81
C GLU A 605 19.80 40.18 -111.45
N TRP A 606 20.62 41.22 -111.37
CA TRP A 606 20.37 42.51 -112.04
C TRP A 606 20.62 42.44 -113.56
N LYS A 607 20.25 43.48 -114.32
CA LYS A 607 20.55 43.65 -115.76
C LYS A 607 21.28 44.98 -116.08
N THR A 608 22.59 44.96 -116.33
CA THR A 608 23.46 46.10 -116.70
C THR A 608 23.04 46.73 -118.01
N SER A 609 22.32 45.99 -118.86
CA SER A 609 21.80 46.53 -120.11
C SER A 609 20.49 47.31 -119.95
N GLU A 610 19.71 47.10 -118.88
CA GLU A 610 18.36 47.67 -118.70
C GLU A 610 18.04 47.89 -117.19
N PRO A 611 18.19 49.11 -116.64
CA PRO A 611 18.17 49.37 -115.19
C PRO A 611 16.87 49.14 -114.41
N GLU A 612 15.77 48.73 -115.06
CA GLU A 612 14.48 48.47 -114.39
C GLU A 612 13.94 47.04 -114.62
N THR A 613 14.66 46.17 -115.32
CA THR A 613 14.28 44.75 -115.46
C THR A 613 15.06 43.88 -114.49
N ARG A 614 14.38 43.32 -113.49
CA ARG A 614 14.94 42.24 -112.65
C ARG A 614 14.89 40.92 -113.42
N VAL A 615 15.90 40.07 -113.27
CA VAL A 615 15.87 38.70 -113.79
C VAL A 615 15.97 37.74 -112.62
N PHE A 616 14.93 36.93 -112.47
CA PHE A 616 14.91 35.86 -111.49
C PHE A 616 15.36 34.58 -112.19
N ARG A 617 16.43 33.96 -111.69
CA ARG A 617 16.72 32.57 -112.03
C ARG A 617 16.20 31.71 -110.89
N VAL A 618 15.53 30.62 -111.24
CA VAL A 618 15.25 29.55 -110.31
C VAL A 618 16.04 28.35 -110.79
N SER A 619 16.66 27.63 -109.87
CA SER A 619 17.42 26.41 -110.14
C SER A 619 17.17 25.41 -109.02
N THR A 620 16.94 24.15 -109.36
CA THR A 620 17.08 23.05 -108.41
C THR A 620 18.54 22.92 -107.97
N LEU A 621 18.77 22.72 -106.68
CA LEU A 621 20.08 22.35 -106.14
C LEU A 621 20.14 20.84 -105.96
N SER A 622 20.99 20.18 -106.75
CA SER A 622 21.23 18.75 -106.63
C SER A 622 22.23 18.42 -105.51
N GLU A 623 21.95 17.33 -104.78
CA GLU A 623 22.84 16.56 -103.89
C GLU A 623 23.54 17.24 -102.69
N SER A 624 23.65 18.57 -102.61
CA SER A 624 24.31 19.25 -101.46
C SER A 624 23.58 20.51 -100.97
N GLY A 625 22.25 20.49 -101.02
CA GLY A 625 21.36 21.58 -100.60
C GLY A 625 20.83 21.42 -99.17
N VAL A 626 19.82 22.22 -98.84
CA VAL A 626 19.05 22.08 -97.60
C VAL A 626 17.84 21.21 -97.91
N ASP A 627 18.08 19.91 -97.98
CA ASP A 627 17.13 18.96 -98.57
C ASP A 627 16.43 18.14 -97.47
N ILE A 628 15.10 18.17 -97.44
CA ILE A 628 14.21 17.40 -96.58
C ILE A 628 13.85 16.11 -97.30
N LEU A 629 14.15 14.96 -96.69
CA LEU A 629 13.87 13.65 -97.29
C LEU A 629 12.47 13.14 -96.95
N SER A 630 12.04 13.31 -95.69
CA SER A 630 10.71 12.89 -95.26
C SER A 630 10.25 13.59 -94.00
N LEU A 631 8.93 13.74 -93.90
CA LEU A 631 8.21 14.10 -92.69
C LEU A 631 7.42 12.88 -92.20
N ARG A 632 7.77 12.39 -91.01
CA ARG A 632 7.01 11.37 -90.28
C ARG A 632 6.23 11.97 -89.11
N THR A 633 5.03 11.47 -88.88
CA THR A 633 4.28 11.69 -87.63
C THR A 633 4.09 10.35 -86.92
N GLN A 634 4.08 10.35 -85.58
CA GLN A 634 3.80 9.17 -84.76
C GLN A 634 3.11 9.54 -83.43
N ARG A 635 2.23 8.68 -82.91
CA ARG A 635 1.64 8.84 -81.57
C ARG A 635 2.63 8.37 -80.50
N ARG A 636 2.89 9.21 -79.48
CA ARG A 636 3.61 8.78 -78.28
C ARG A 636 2.83 9.18 -77.03
N GLY A 637 2.05 8.25 -76.49
CA GLY A 637 1.14 8.50 -75.37
C GLY A 637 0.06 9.51 -75.74
N ASN A 638 0.02 10.63 -75.00
CA ASN A 638 -0.91 11.75 -75.21
C ASN A 638 -0.28 12.92 -76.02
N THR A 639 0.69 12.60 -76.88
CA THR A 639 1.42 13.58 -77.71
C THR A 639 1.54 13.12 -79.15
N LEU A 640 1.46 14.08 -80.08
CA LEU A 640 1.90 13.94 -81.46
C LEU A 640 3.41 14.17 -81.50
N GLN A 641 4.18 13.22 -81.99
CA GLN A 641 5.57 13.46 -82.39
C GLN A 641 5.63 13.68 -83.90
N ILE A 642 6.45 14.64 -84.30
CA ILE A 642 6.75 14.92 -85.70
C ILE A 642 8.26 14.79 -85.86
N LEU A 643 8.70 13.97 -86.79
CA LEU A 643 10.09 13.70 -87.13
C LEU A 643 10.33 14.19 -88.56
N LEU A 644 11.39 14.96 -88.77
CA LEU A 644 11.79 15.51 -90.05
C LEU A 644 13.20 15.00 -90.36
N ASP A 645 13.32 14.18 -91.40
CA ASP A 645 14.59 13.65 -91.86
C ASP A 645 15.20 14.60 -92.88
N VAL A 646 16.41 15.08 -92.61
CA VAL A 646 17.19 15.99 -93.46
C VAL A 646 18.38 15.22 -94.05
N LYS A 647 18.66 15.44 -95.33
CA LYS A 647 19.76 14.83 -96.08
C LYS A 647 21.11 15.20 -95.46
N ASP A 648 22.03 14.23 -95.42
CA ASP A 648 23.35 14.27 -94.76
C ASP A 648 23.36 14.63 -93.26
N SER A 649 23.00 15.87 -92.91
CA SER A 649 22.82 16.30 -91.52
C SER A 649 22.06 17.62 -91.36
N VAL A 650 21.36 17.77 -90.25
CA VAL A 650 20.73 19.03 -89.81
C VAL A 650 21.79 20.13 -89.68
N ILE A 651 21.56 21.28 -90.31
CA ILE A 651 22.47 22.43 -90.28
C ILE A 651 22.29 23.20 -88.96
N VAL A 652 23.42 23.44 -88.27
CA VAL A 652 23.44 23.94 -86.87
C VAL A 652 24.37 25.16 -86.66
N ASP A 653 24.58 25.97 -87.69
CA ASP A 653 25.38 27.20 -87.66
C ASP A 653 24.54 28.51 -87.67
N GLY A 654 23.21 28.40 -87.62
CA GLY A 654 22.28 29.53 -87.67
C GLY A 654 21.91 30.02 -89.08
N SER A 655 22.43 29.40 -90.15
CA SER A 655 22.10 29.79 -91.53
C SER A 655 20.74 29.24 -92.03
N VAL A 656 20.23 28.18 -91.39
CA VAL A 656 19.01 27.47 -91.79
C VAL A 656 17.99 27.42 -90.67
N HIS A 657 16.75 27.81 -90.98
CA HIS A 657 15.59 27.69 -90.11
C HIS A 657 14.64 26.61 -90.63
N TYR A 658 14.35 25.61 -89.78
CA TYR A 658 13.36 24.57 -90.05
C TYR A 658 12.06 24.90 -89.31
N HIS A 659 10.93 24.86 -89.98
CA HIS A 659 9.60 25.12 -89.42
C HIS A 659 8.65 23.97 -89.70
N VAL A 660 7.77 23.67 -88.75
CA VAL A 660 6.73 22.64 -88.87
C VAL A 660 5.40 23.22 -88.42
N PHE A 661 4.36 22.94 -89.18
CA PHE A 661 3.00 23.43 -88.99
C PHE A 661 2.03 22.25 -88.96
N VAL A 662 1.15 22.24 -87.97
CA VAL A 662 -0.07 21.42 -87.94
C VAL A 662 -1.22 22.31 -88.38
N VAL A 663 -1.88 21.97 -89.48
CA VAL A 663 -2.87 22.82 -90.14
C VAL A 663 -4.20 22.10 -90.32
N ARG A 664 -5.30 22.84 -90.42
CA ARG A 664 -6.63 22.26 -90.69
C ARG A 664 -6.67 21.66 -92.09
N LYS A 665 -7.30 20.49 -92.27
CA LYS A 665 -7.38 19.81 -93.57
C LYS A 665 -8.02 20.70 -94.64
N ALA A 666 -7.20 21.14 -95.60
CA ALA A 666 -7.58 21.90 -96.80
C ALA A 666 -6.37 22.22 -97.73
N PHE A 667 -5.15 21.86 -97.34
CA PHE A 667 -3.93 22.40 -97.97
C PHE A 667 -3.46 21.47 -99.10
N SER A 668 -3.80 21.81 -100.36
CA SER A 668 -3.50 20.97 -101.53
C SER A 668 -2.16 21.29 -102.17
N GLU A 669 -1.45 20.25 -102.62
CA GLU A 669 -0.24 20.38 -103.45
C GLU A 669 -0.53 21.20 -104.71
N GLU A 670 0.41 22.06 -105.11
CA GLU A 670 0.31 22.87 -106.31
C GLU A 670 1.66 22.88 -107.03
N TYR A 671 1.66 22.30 -108.22
CA TYR A 671 2.83 22.21 -109.08
C TYR A 671 3.10 23.58 -109.73
N VAL A 672 4.30 24.12 -109.51
CA VAL A 672 4.71 25.43 -110.07
C VAL A 672 5.58 25.21 -111.30
N ASP A 673 5.15 25.75 -112.44
CA ASP A 673 5.96 25.78 -113.66
C ASP A 673 6.90 27.00 -113.65
N PHE A 674 8.16 26.75 -113.33
CA PHE A 674 9.20 27.77 -113.23
C PHE A 674 9.68 28.31 -114.60
N SER A 675 9.26 27.72 -115.72
CA SER A 675 9.76 28.09 -117.07
C SER A 675 9.31 29.47 -117.58
N ASN A 676 8.31 30.10 -116.95
CA ASN A 676 7.69 31.35 -117.40
C ASN A 676 7.62 32.46 -116.33
N LEU A 677 8.45 32.40 -115.28
CA LEU A 677 8.45 33.41 -114.22
C LEU A 677 9.00 34.78 -114.68
N SER A 678 8.37 35.85 -114.18
CA SER A 678 8.66 37.24 -114.56
C SER A 678 8.67 38.26 -113.40
N SER A 679 8.12 37.93 -112.22
CA SER A 679 8.30 38.71 -110.98
C SER A 679 8.47 37.81 -109.75
N TRP A 680 9.01 38.37 -108.66
CA TRP A 680 9.17 37.66 -107.38
C TRP A 680 7.83 37.24 -106.77
N ASP A 681 6.77 38.03 -106.99
CA ASP A 681 5.41 37.76 -106.51
C ASP A 681 4.76 36.53 -107.19
N GLN A 682 5.38 36.00 -108.26
CA GLN A 682 4.91 34.80 -108.95
C GLN A 682 5.51 33.50 -108.38
N ILE A 683 6.47 33.59 -107.46
CA ILE A 683 6.91 32.45 -106.65
C ILE A 683 6.04 32.46 -105.38
N PRO A 684 5.07 31.53 -105.24
CA PRO A 684 4.17 31.57 -104.10
C PRO A 684 4.94 31.21 -102.82
N SER A 685 5.09 32.17 -101.91
CA SER A 685 5.57 31.91 -100.54
C SER A 685 4.47 31.19 -99.74
N ARG A 686 4.26 29.90 -100.02
CA ARG A 686 3.28 29.01 -99.38
C ARG A 686 3.71 28.66 -97.94
N LEU A 687 3.69 29.66 -97.07
CA LEU A 687 3.60 29.46 -95.62
C LEU A 687 2.12 29.39 -95.24
N PRO A 688 1.70 28.47 -94.34
CA PRO A 688 0.34 28.44 -93.84
C PRO A 688 -0.08 29.77 -93.22
N GLU A 689 -1.26 30.29 -93.58
CA GLU A 689 -1.76 31.53 -93.01
C GLU A 689 -2.36 31.33 -91.62
N GLY A 690 -2.26 32.37 -90.77
CA GLY A 690 -2.65 32.36 -89.35
C GLY A 690 -3.94 31.60 -88.98
N PRO A 691 -5.11 31.81 -89.64
CA PRO A 691 -6.35 31.13 -89.25
C PRO A 691 -6.39 29.62 -89.58
N MET A 692 -5.46 29.10 -90.38
CA MET A 692 -5.34 27.68 -90.71
C MET A 692 -4.41 26.90 -89.76
N ILE A 693 -3.51 27.60 -89.05
CA ILE A 693 -2.54 27.00 -88.15
C ILE A 693 -3.21 26.56 -86.84
N ILE A 694 -3.14 25.27 -86.53
CA ILE A 694 -3.54 24.69 -85.24
C ILE A 694 -2.38 24.77 -84.26
N SER A 695 -1.16 24.47 -84.73
CA SER A 695 0.07 24.63 -83.95
C SER A 695 1.25 24.84 -84.90
N SER A 696 2.22 25.65 -84.51
CA SER A 696 3.48 25.83 -85.24
C SER A 696 4.66 25.64 -84.31
N ARG A 697 5.77 25.20 -84.90
CA ARG A 697 7.02 24.86 -84.24
C ARG A 697 8.21 25.20 -85.15
N SER A 698 9.37 25.40 -84.56
CA SER A 698 10.59 25.79 -85.28
C SER A 698 11.87 25.27 -84.63
N TYR A 699 12.92 25.20 -85.44
CA TYR A 699 14.31 24.96 -85.06
C TYR A 699 15.19 25.93 -85.85
N LEU A 700 15.79 26.91 -85.17
CA LEU A 700 16.45 28.07 -85.79
C LEU A 700 17.93 27.85 -86.17
N GLY A 701 18.41 26.61 -86.16
CA GLY A 701 19.78 26.30 -86.58
C GLY A 701 20.91 26.84 -85.70
N ASP A 702 20.72 27.82 -84.82
CA ASP A 702 21.80 28.36 -83.98
C ASP A 702 21.79 27.75 -82.57
N SER A 703 22.87 27.03 -82.23
CA SER A 703 23.08 26.45 -80.90
C SER A 703 23.03 27.45 -79.74
N SER A 704 23.24 28.74 -80.01
CA SER A 704 23.21 29.84 -79.04
C SER A 704 21.86 30.55 -78.92
N LEU A 705 20.92 30.34 -79.85
CA LEU A 705 19.55 30.91 -79.84
C LEU A 705 18.47 29.89 -79.41
N ASN A 706 18.89 28.77 -78.81
CA ASN A 706 18.06 27.61 -78.50
C ASN A 706 16.84 27.86 -77.58
N GLU A 707 16.74 28.98 -76.86
CA GLU A 707 15.56 29.28 -76.01
C GLU A 707 14.26 29.43 -76.83
N ASN A 708 14.35 29.85 -78.09
CA ASN A 708 13.21 29.95 -79.01
C ASN A 708 13.02 28.69 -79.88
N SER A 709 13.91 27.70 -79.74
CA SER A 709 13.82 26.44 -80.48
C SER A 709 12.90 25.46 -79.76
N THR A 710 12.01 24.84 -80.52
CA THR A 710 11.03 23.87 -79.99
C THR A 710 11.26 22.44 -80.49
N GLY A 711 12.19 22.27 -81.43
CA GLY A 711 12.63 20.98 -81.95
C GLY A 711 13.89 20.48 -81.27
N LYS A 712 14.12 19.17 -81.32
CA LYS A 712 15.33 18.52 -80.81
C LYS A 712 15.94 17.62 -81.89
N ILE A 713 17.23 17.75 -82.10
CA ILE A 713 18.00 16.83 -82.94
C ILE A 713 18.06 15.47 -82.21
N MET A 714 17.59 14.41 -82.86
CA MET A 714 17.58 13.05 -82.31
C MET A 714 18.82 12.26 -82.74
N ASP A 715 19.20 12.38 -84.00
CA ASP A 715 20.48 11.94 -84.56
C ASP A 715 20.98 13.00 -85.56
N LYS A 716 22.05 12.73 -86.32
CA LYS A 716 22.63 13.75 -87.21
C LYS A 716 21.66 14.27 -88.28
N GLY A 717 20.70 13.48 -88.75
CA GLY A 717 19.78 13.84 -89.83
C GLY A 717 18.36 14.20 -89.36
N THR A 718 17.94 13.73 -88.18
CA THR A 718 16.52 13.79 -87.78
C THR A 718 16.24 14.88 -86.74
N LEU A 719 15.37 15.83 -87.07
CA LEU A 719 14.75 16.78 -86.12
C LEU A 719 13.43 16.23 -85.59
N VAL A 720 13.16 16.38 -84.29
CA VAL A 720 11.94 15.87 -83.65
C VAL A 720 11.26 16.93 -82.78
N TRP A 721 9.96 17.10 -82.99
CA TRP A 721 9.06 17.89 -82.16
C TRP A 721 8.09 16.99 -81.40
N THR A 722 7.52 17.49 -80.30
CA THR A 722 6.50 16.78 -79.51
C THR A 722 5.44 17.77 -79.06
N ILE A 723 4.19 17.54 -79.45
CA ILE A 723 3.06 18.46 -79.25
C ILE A 723 1.98 17.73 -78.44
N PRO A 724 1.56 18.22 -77.27
CA PRO A 724 0.48 17.61 -76.48
C PRO A 724 -0.86 17.68 -77.22
N PHE A 725 -1.64 16.61 -77.22
CA PHE A 725 -2.97 16.61 -77.86
C PHE A 725 -3.92 17.67 -77.27
N GLN A 726 -3.78 18.01 -75.99
CA GLN A 726 -4.53 19.08 -75.33
C GLN A 726 -4.27 20.48 -75.92
N GLU A 727 -3.10 20.72 -76.52
CA GLU A 727 -2.81 21.97 -77.24
C GLU A 727 -3.59 22.02 -78.56
N LEU A 728 -3.62 20.90 -79.30
CA LEU A 728 -4.31 20.80 -80.57
C LEU A 728 -5.84 20.94 -80.41
N THR A 729 -6.41 20.35 -79.35
CA THR A 729 -7.85 20.52 -79.07
C THR A 729 -8.21 21.93 -78.62
N LYS A 730 -7.35 22.58 -77.80
CA LYS A 730 -7.53 23.99 -77.42
C LYS A 730 -7.53 24.94 -78.63
N ASN A 731 -6.73 24.62 -79.65
CA ASN A 731 -6.66 25.39 -80.89
C ASN A 731 -7.67 24.91 -81.97
N GLY A 732 -8.63 24.06 -81.56
CA GLY A 732 -9.86 23.77 -82.27
C GLY A 732 -9.83 22.57 -83.21
N LEU A 733 -9.08 21.52 -82.88
CA LEU A 733 -9.46 20.15 -83.28
C LEU A 733 -10.48 19.57 -82.30
N GLU A 734 -11.43 18.79 -82.81
CA GLU A 734 -12.42 18.10 -81.97
C GLU A 734 -11.80 16.84 -81.31
N TYR A 735 -12.45 16.36 -80.24
CA TYR A 735 -12.02 15.18 -79.49
C TYR A 735 -12.99 14.01 -79.73
N PRO A 736 -12.50 12.76 -79.93
CA PRO A 736 -11.08 12.36 -80.04
C PRO A 736 -10.44 12.91 -81.31
N ILE A 737 -9.12 13.11 -81.30
CA ILE A 737 -8.40 13.65 -82.45
C ILE A 737 -8.44 12.63 -83.59
N ASP A 738 -9.20 12.98 -84.63
CA ASP A 738 -9.24 12.24 -85.88
C ASP A 738 -8.03 12.65 -86.76
N PRO A 739 -7.16 11.71 -87.19
CA PRO A 739 -6.12 12.01 -88.16
C PRO A 739 -6.63 12.72 -89.41
N ASP A 740 -7.85 12.41 -89.87
CA ASP A 740 -8.36 12.93 -91.13
C ASP A 740 -8.85 14.40 -91.07
N LEU A 741 -8.70 15.10 -89.95
CA LEU A 741 -9.08 16.51 -89.79
C LEU A 741 -7.90 17.50 -89.86
N PHE A 742 -6.65 17.02 -89.91
CA PHE A 742 -5.47 17.87 -89.98
C PHE A 742 -4.38 17.30 -90.89
N ASP A 743 -3.56 18.21 -91.40
CA ASP A 743 -2.43 17.96 -92.26
C ASP A 743 -1.16 18.48 -91.54
N VAL A 744 0.03 17.97 -91.91
CA VAL A 744 1.31 18.43 -91.36
C VAL A 744 2.26 18.82 -92.49
N PHE A 745 2.82 20.02 -92.37
CA PHE A 745 3.67 20.66 -93.36
C PHE A 745 4.97 21.15 -92.73
N ALA A 746 6.10 20.87 -93.36
CA ALA A 746 7.41 21.36 -92.98
C ALA A 746 8.06 22.17 -94.09
N VAL A 747 8.89 23.15 -93.69
CA VAL A 747 9.70 23.97 -94.59
C VAL A 747 11.06 24.23 -93.96
N ALA A 748 12.11 24.14 -94.77
CA ALA A 748 13.46 24.58 -94.43
C ALA A 748 13.79 25.84 -95.24
N VAL A 749 14.38 26.85 -94.61
CA VAL A 749 14.75 28.13 -95.22
C VAL A 749 16.19 28.46 -94.89
N HIS A 750 17.04 28.56 -95.91
CA HIS A 750 18.42 29.01 -95.80
C HIS A 750 18.52 30.49 -96.19
N GLU A 751 18.95 31.34 -95.26
CA GLU A 751 19.22 32.75 -95.52
C GLU A 751 20.74 33.01 -95.50
N VAL A 752 21.34 33.26 -96.68
CA VAL A 752 22.77 33.57 -96.79
C VAL A 752 23.00 35.09 -96.64
N PRO A 753 23.86 35.55 -95.71
CA PRO A 753 24.04 36.98 -95.45
C PRO A 753 24.79 37.74 -96.56
N PHE A 754 24.38 39.00 -96.71
CA PHE A 754 24.81 39.97 -97.73
C PHE A 754 26.24 40.50 -97.55
N ILE A 755 27.01 40.61 -98.65
CA ILE A 755 28.31 41.31 -98.70
C ILE A 755 28.38 42.19 -99.96
N ASP A 756 28.50 43.51 -99.77
CA ASP A 756 28.63 44.48 -100.87
C ASP A 756 30.10 44.80 -101.18
N LEU A 757 30.59 44.33 -102.34
CA LEU A 757 31.89 44.69 -102.89
C LEU A 757 31.80 44.92 -104.41
N GLY A 758 31.28 46.07 -104.81
CA GLY A 758 31.64 46.67 -106.11
C GLY A 758 30.74 46.33 -107.30
N GLY A 759 29.44 46.13 -107.08
CA GLY A 759 28.46 46.37 -108.15
C GLY A 759 27.94 45.16 -108.92
N LEU A 760 27.89 43.97 -108.32
CA LEU A 760 26.91 42.93 -108.66
C LEU A 760 26.26 42.52 -107.33
N ALA A 761 24.93 42.48 -107.27
CA ALA A 761 24.20 42.12 -106.07
C ALA A 761 23.34 40.89 -106.35
N GLU A 762 23.45 39.88 -105.51
CA GLU A 762 22.73 38.62 -105.63
C GLU A 762 22.08 38.35 -104.27
N ARG A 763 20.76 38.11 -104.26
CA ARG A 763 20.05 37.58 -103.09
C ARG A 763 19.69 36.14 -103.37
N TYR A 764 20.08 35.26 -102.46
CA TYR A 764 19.79 33.83 -102.52
C TYR A 764 19.00 33.39 -101.30
N ILE A 765 17.83 32.79 -101.57
CA ILE A 765 17.09 32.00 -100.59
C ILE A 765 17.03 30.59 -101.17
N VAL A 766 17.42 29.61 -100.35
CA VAL A 766 17.15 28.19 -100.64
C VAL A 766 15.99 27.77 -99.75
N THR A 767 14.92 27.27 -100.36
CA THR A 767 13.75 26.74 -99.65
C THR A 767 13.46 25.33 -100.10
N ASP A 768 13.09 24.50 -99.13
CA ASP A 768 12.56 23.17 -99.39
C ASP A 768 11.35 22.88 -98.49
N THR A 769 10.41 22.05 -98.96
CA THR A 769 9.12 21.80 -98.29
C THR A 769 8.70 20.34 -98.39
N CYS A 770 8.24 19.75 -97.29
CA CYS A 770 7.74 18.38 -97.26
C CYS A 770 6.48 18.28 -96.40
N GLY A 771 5.48 17.53 -96.88
CA GLY A 771 4.18 17.39 -96.23
C GLY A 771 3.02 17.45 -97.22
N GLU A 772 1.80 17.18 -96.75
CA GLU A 772 0.59 17.32 -97.55
C GLU A 772 0.46 18.82 -97.93
N GLY A 773 0.55 19.13 -99.23
CA GLY A 773 0.58 20.51 -99.74
C GLY A 773 1.96 21.11 -100.02
N ALA A 774 3.02 20.30 -100.03
CA ALA A 774 4.37 20.68 -100.47
C ALA A 774 4.41 21.35 -101.86
N LEU A 775 5.46 22.14 -102.08
CA LEU A 775 5.75 22.83 -103.34
C LEU A 775 6.68 21.97 -104.19
N THR A 776 6.11 21.22 -105.14
CA THR A 776 6.87 20.36 -106.08
C THR A 776 7.37 21.14 -107.29
N VAL A 777 8.55 20.76 -107.81
CA VAL A 777 9.32 21.54 -108.78
C VAL A 777 9.32 20.87 -110.16
N GLY A 778 8.95 21.61 -111.20
CA GLY A 778 9.03 21.11 -112.58
C GLY A 778 10.44 21.18 -113.21
N GLU A 779 10.70 20.36 -114.24
CA GLU A 779 11.97 20.36 -114.99
C GLU A 779 12.40 21.78 -115.45
N ILE A 780 13.47 22.30 -114.85
CA ILE A 780 14.00 23.64 -115.18
C ILE A 780 14.93 23.57 -116.40
N SER A 781 14.50 24.15 -117.52
CA SER A 781 15.32 24.30 -118.73
C SER A 781 16.19 25.58 -118.70
N PRO A 782 17.51 25.51 -118.93
CA PRO A 782 18.41 26.66 -118.75
C PRO A 782 18.28 27.74 -119.85
N LEU A 783 18.05 29.00 -119.42
CA LEU A 783 17.92 30.19 -120.28
C LEU A 783 19.17 31.11 -120.26
N LYS A 784 19.30 31.95 -121.30
CA LYS A 784 20.54 32.69 -121.63
C LYS A 784 20.72 34.04 -120.90
N ASN A 785 21.98 34.29 -120.52
CA ASN A 785 22.49 35.42 -119.74
C ASN A 785 22.15 36.85 -120.20
N GLY A 786 22.12 37.73 -119.20
CA GLY A 786 22.71 39.08 -119.21
C GLY A 786 22.62 39.66 -117.79
N THR A 787 23.67 39.56 -116.95
CA THR A 787 24.53 40.69 -116.54
C THR A 787 23.73 41.97 -116.24
N GLY A 788 23.57 42.43 -114.98
CA GLY A 788 24.51 43.14 -114.05
C GLY A 788 23.96 44.37 -113.23
N SER A 789 24.62 44.71 -112.11
CA SER A 789 24.78 46.02 -111.37
C SER A 789 23.59 47.00 -111.17
N SER A 790 23.32 47.69 -110.05
CA SER A 790 24.02 47.97 -108.78
C SER A 790 23.24 49.04 -107.97
N SER A 791 23.31 48.95 -106.64
CA SER A 791 23.34 50.04 -105.63
C SER A 791 22.15 51.02 -105.45
N SER A 792 21.65 51.05 -104.21
CA SER A 792 20.77 52.06 -103.58
C SER A 792 21.34 53.51 -103.58
N PRO A 793 20.59 54.58 -103.19
CA PRO A 793 20.45 54.87 -101.74
C PRO A 793 19.30 55.81 -101.22
N PHE A 794 19.21 55.91 -99.88
CA PHE A 794 18.78 57.06 -99.03
C PHE A 794 17.29 57.49 -98.82
N GLY A 795 16.99 57.84 -97.54
CA GLY A 795 15.92 58.76 -97.10
C GLY A 795 14.79 58.12 -96.27
N ASP A 796 14.78 57.99 -94.93
CA ASP A 796 15.26 58.78 -93.75
C ASP A 796 14.19 59.73 -93.13
N PHE A 797 14.29 59.97 -91.80
CA PHE A 797 13.47 60.82 -90.89
C PHE A 797 12.06 60.30 -90.46
N ALA A 798 11.58 60.44 -89.21
CA ALA A 798 12.04 61.04 -87.94
C ALA A 798 11.35 60.31 -86.73
N ARG A 799 11.99 59.92 -85.60
CA ARG A 799 12.48 60.69 -84.41
C ARG A 799 11.39 61.42 -83.57
N PRO A 800 11.57 61.67 -82.24
CA PRO A 800 12.61 61.18 -81.29
C PRO A 800 12.17 60.84 -79.83
N SER A 801 13.21 60.48 -79.04
CA SER A 801 13.37 60.58 -77.56
C SER A 801 13.00 59.33 -76.73
N ASN A 802 13.67 58.96 -75.62
CA ASN A 802 14.90 59.45 -74.93
C ASN A 802 15.80 58.25 -74.56
N LEU A 803 17.11 58.22 -74.85
CA LEU A 803 18.28 58.85 -74.19
C LEU A 803 18.96 57.98 -73.10
N MET A 804 20.07 57.35 -73.53
CA MET A 804 21.28 56.95 -72.78
C MET A 804 21.26 55.90 -71.64
N VAL A 805 21.83 54.73 -71.98
CA VAL A 805 23.11 54.20 -71.44
C VAL A 805 23.35 54.33 -69.93
N VAL A 806 23.32 53.19 -69.22
CA VAL A 806 24.42 52.73 -68.35
C VAL A 806 24.48 51.19 -68.39
N ALA A 807 25.66 50.63 -68.66
CA ALA A 807 25.94 49.21 -68.41
C ALA A 807 26.03 48.96 -66.89
N GLY A 808 25.12 48.16 -66.32
CA GLY A 808 25.09 48.00 -64.86
C GLY A 808 24.17 46.94 -64.23
N ILE A 809 23.51 46.07 -65.00
CA ILE A 809 22.52 45.11 -64.46
C ILE A 809 22.80 43.65 -64.90
N LEU A 810 24.07 43.24 -64.92
CA LEU A 810 24.45 41.82 -65.07
C LEU A 810 25.68 41.41 -64.25
N VAL A 811 25.90 42.10 -63.12
CA VAL A 811 26.80 41.68 -62.04
C VAL A 811 26.03 41.33 -60.74
N ILE A 812 24.71 41.59 -60.70
CA ILE A 812 23.89 41.47 -59.48
C ILE A 812 23.17 40.10 -59.35
N LEU A 813 22.92 39.37 -60.46
CA LEU A 813 22.20 38.09 -60.38
C LEU A 813 23.08 36.86 -60.07
N VAL A 814 24.41 36.95 -60.21
CA VAL A 814 25.34 35.87 -59.82
C VAL A 814 25.64 35.88 -58.30
N ILE A 815 25.38 37.00 -57.60
CA ILE A 815 25.70 37.16 -56.18
C ILE A 815 24.67 36.48 -55.25
N PHE A 816 23.40 36.30 -55.68
CA PHE A 816 22.37 35.67 -54.85
C PHE A 816 22.39 34.13 -54.82
N GLY A 817 22.99 33.47 -55.82
CA GLY A 817 23.02 32.00 -55.89
C GLY A 817 24.00 31.33 -54.92
N VAL A 818 25.13 31.98 -54.61
CA VAL A 818 26.24 31.33 -53.86
C VAL A 818 26.12 31.53 -52.34
N VAL A 819 25.40 32.55 -51.87
CA VAL A 819 25.24 32.84 -50.44
C VAL A 819 24.20 31.92 -49.75
N GLY A 820 23.14 31.53 -50.46
CA GLY A 820 22.09 30.65 -49.91
C GLY A 820 22.59 29.25 -49.56
N PHE A 821 23.42 28.65 -50.43
CA PHE A 821 23.92 27.28 -50.23
C PHE A 821 24.88 27.13 -49.04
N VAL A 822 25.57 28.21 -48.66
CA VAL A 822 26.51 28.23 -47.52
C VAL A 822 25.79 28.46 -46.18
N LEU A 823 24.66 29.18 -46.17
CA LEU A 823 23.87 29.39 -44.94
C LEU A 823 23.10 28.14 -44.49
N VAL A 824 22.48 27.40 -45.43
CA VAL A 824 21.74 26.17 -45.09
C VAL A 824 22.65 25.06 -44.53
N ARG A 825 23.91 24.99 -44.98
CA ARG A 825 24.90 24.04 -44.45
C ARG A 825 25.46 24.41 -43.07
N LYS A 826 25.29 25.65 -42.60
CA LYS A 826 25.74 26.07 -41.26
C LYS A 826 24.69 25.75 -40.18
N GLN A 827 23.43 26.08 -40.42
CA GLN A 827 22.36 25.85 -39.43
C GLN A 827 22.11 24.37 -39.11
N ARG A 828 22.37 23.44 -40.05
CA ARG A 828 22.21 21.99 -39.80
C ARG A 828 23.32 21.38 -38.92
N LYS A 829 24.43 22.09 -38.66
CA LYS A 829 25.53 21.61 -37.81
C LYS A 829 25.62 22.24 -36.41
N GLU A 830 24.87 23.32 -36.16
CA GLU A 830 24.74 23.89 -34.81
C GLU A 830 23.61 23.21 -34.04
N LYS A 831 22.47 22.91 -34.69
CA LYS A 831 21.31 22.25 -34.04
C LYS A 831 21.60 20.85 -33.49
N GLU A 832 22.34 20.02 -34.23
CA GLU A 832 22.78 18.68 -33.78
C GLU A 832 23.85 18.72 -32.66
N ARG A 833 24.38 19.90 -32.30
CA ARG A 833 25.35 20.07 -31.22
C ARG A 833 24.66 20.49 -29.93
N GLU A 834 23.71 21.42 -30.01
CA GLU A 834 22.87 21.83 -28.87
C GLU A 834 22.04 20.66 -28.33
N GLU A 835 21.53 19.78 -29.19
CA GLU A 835 20.74 18.61 -28.80
C GLU A 835 21.57 17.55 -28.03
N ARG A 836 22.86 17.40 -28.34
CA ARG A 836 23.80 16.55 -27.58
C ARG A 836 24.26 17.20 -26.28
N GLU A 837 24.57 18.50 -26.30
CA GLU A 837 24.94 19.24 -25.08
C GLU A 837 23.75 19.28 -24.09
N PHE A 838 22.50 19.29 -24.57
CA PHE A 838 21.28 19.19 -23.75
C PHE A 838 21.06 17.80 -23.13
N LEU A 839 21.25 16.72 -23.90
CA LEU A 839 21.14 15.35 -23.38
C LEU A 839 22.24 15.01 -22.35
N GLU A 840 23.50 15.40 -22.60
CA GLU A 840 24.57 15.28 -21.59
C GLU A 840 24.32 16.12 -20.34
N HIS A 841 23.61 17.25 -20.46
CA HIS A 841 23.22 18.07 -19.31
C HIS A 841 22.13 17.38 -18.46
N ILE A 842 21.12 16.78 -19.09
CA ILE A 842 20.07 16.02 -18.40
C ILE A 842 20.64 14.76 -17.72
N GLU A 843 21.57 14.04 -18.34
CA GLU A 843 22.24 12.90 -17.67
C GLU A 843 23.07 13.33 -16.46
N ARG A 844 23.75 14.49 -16.52
CA ARG A 844 24.46 15.04 -15.36
C ARG A 844 23.50 15.46 -14.24
N LEU A 845 22.36 16.08 -14.56
CA LEU A 845 21.35 16.44 -13.56
C LEU A 845 20.72 15.22 -12.89
N LYS A 846 20.44 14.15 -13.65
CA LYS A 846 20.03 12.84 -13.08
C LYS A 846 21.10 12.24 -12.18
N LYS A 847 22.38 12.33 -12.55
CA LYS A 847 23.50 11.80 -11.76
C LYS A 847 23.77 12.58 -10.47
N ASP A 848 23.43 13.87 -10.46
CA ASP A 848 23.59 14.78 -9.31
C ASP A 848 22.30 14.94 -8.46
N GLY A 849 21.25 14.16 -8.73
CA GLY A 849 19.99 14.15 -7.95
C GLY A 849 19.14 15.42 -8.08
N LYS A 850 19.07 16.00 -9.29
CA LYS A 850 18.37 17.26 -9.56
C LYS A 850 17.37 17.13 -10.72
N ASP A 851 16.33 17.96 -10.67
CA ASP A 851 15.34 18.06 -11.74
C ASP A 851 15.89 18.83 -12.98
N PRO A 852 15.18 18.81 -14.12
CA PRO A 852 15.59 19.53 -15.35
C PRO A 852 15.68 21.06 -15.21
N PHE A 853 15.25 21.63 -14.07
CA PHE A 853 15.26 23.06 -13.78
C PHE A 853 16.30 23.44 -12.71
N GLY A 854 17.12 22.49 -12.26
CA GLY A 854 18.26 22.70 -11.37
C GLY A 854 17.92 22.76 -9.88
N LYS A 855 16.70 22.42 -9.47
CA LYS A 855 16.38 22.24 -8.04
C LYS A 855 16.94 20.91 -7.55
N LYS A 856 17.44 20.90 -6.30
CA LYS A 856 17.65 19.65 -5.57
C LYS A 856 16.30 19.01 -5.30
N LEU A 857 16.20 17.71 -5.54
CA LEU A 857 15.15 16.91 -4.91
C LEU A 857 15.49 16.84 -3.42
N GLU A 858 14.62 17.41 -2.58
CA GLU A 858 14.70 17.24 -1.13
C GLU A 858 14.10 15.88 -0.78
N GLU A 859 14.98 14.99 -0.30
CA GLU A 859 14.73 13.77 0.48
C GLU A 859 13.32 13.14 0.39
N GLU A 860 13.10 12.34 -0.66
CA GLU A 860 12.21 11.19 -0.51
C GLU A 860 12.85 10.21 0.49
N ILE A 861 12.11 9.95 1.57
CA ILE A 861 12.56 9.13 2.70
C ILE A 861 12.61 7.67 2.25
N GLY A 862 13.80 7.17 1.94
CA GLY A 862 14.06 5.73 1.90
C GLY A 862 13.68 5.10 3.25
N PRO A 863 13.17 3.85 3.28
CA PRO A 863 12.34 3.34 4.37
C PRO A 863 13.04 3.44 5.72
N GLY A 864 12.57 4.40 6.52
CA GLY A 864 12.93 4.50 7.92
C GLY A 864 12.48 3.22 8.62
N LYS A 865 13.41 2.56 9.32
CA LYS A 865 13.05 1.48 10.25
C LYS A 865 12.27 2.09 11.40
N VAL A 866 10.95 2.15 11.27
CA VAL A 866 10.04 2.38 12.39
C VAL A 866 10.32 1.29 13.40
N SER A 867 10.71 1.68 14.61
CA SER A 867 11.00 0.73 15.67
C SER A 867 9.70 0.05 16.14
N TYR A 868 9.82 -1.12 16.76
CA TYR A 868 8.68 -1.86 17.32
C TYR A 868 7.89 -0.99 18.33
N GLU A 869 8.61 -0.11 19.04
CA GLU A 869 8.05 0.85 20.01
C GLU A 869 7.27 2.01 19.33
N GLU A 870 7.66 2.44 18.13
CA GLU A 870 6.94 3.47 17.36
C GLU A 870 5.70 2.94 16.64
N LEU A 871 5.64 1.63 16.35
CA LEU A 871 4.50 0.98 15.68
C LEU A 871 3.44 0.47 16.67
N TYR A 872 3.83 0.07 17.88
CA TYR A 872 2.93 -0.57 18.86
C TYR A 872 2.96 0.05 20.27
N GLY A 873 3.75 1.10 20.52
CA GLY A 873 3.75 1.85 21.78
C GLY A 873 4.36 1.11 22.99
N ALA A 874 5.01 -0.04 22.78
CA ALA A 874 5.56 -0.90 23.84
C ALA A 874 6.89 -1.55 23.43
N PRO A 875 7.80 -1.87 24.38
CA PRO A 875 9.10 -2.47 24.09
C PRO A 875 9.01 -3.86 23.46
N LYS A 876 9.98 -4.16 22.58
CA LYS A 876 10.08 -5.42 21.83
C LYS A 876 10.31 -6.63 22.76
N PRO A 877 9.54 -7.74 22.65
CA PRO A 877 9.79 -8.96 23.42
C PRO A 877 11.15 -9.61 23.08
N GLU A 878 11.84 -10.15 24.10
CA GLU A 878 13.10 -10.88 23.90
C GLU A 878 12.90 -12.16 23.08
N GLY A 879 13.63 -12.29 21.97
CA GLY A 879 13.71 -13.52 21.16
C GLY A 879 13.46 -13.36 19.66
N HIS A 880 12.94 -12.22 19.18
CA HIS A 880 12.52 -12.09 17.77
C HIS A 880 13.68 -11.71 16.81
N VAL A 881 14.02 -12.59 15.86
CA VAL A 881 15.13 -12.46 14.91
C VAL A 881 14.62 -12.40 13.46
N GLU A 882 14.89 -11.30 12.75
CA GLU A 882 14.64 -11.19 11.30
C GLU A 882 15.65 -12.04 10.50
N LYS A 883 15.15 -12.87 9.58
CA LYS A 883 15.98 -13.57 8.58
C LYS A 883 15.73 -12.99 7.19
N ALA A 884 16.78 -12.43 6.59
CA ALA A 884 16.76 -12.07 5.18
C ALA A 884 17.12 -13.29 4.30
N SER A 885 16.44 -13.43 3.16
CA SER A 885 16.88 -14.25 2.02
C SER A 885 16.35 -13.61 0.74
N PRO A 886 17.12 -13.60 -0.36
CA PRO A 886 16.75 -12.84 -1.56
C PRO A 886 15.72 -13.60 -2.39
N VAL A 887 14.60 -12.95 -2.69
CA VAL A 887 13.60 -13.39 -3.68
C VAL A 887 13.59 -12.39 -4.83
N ASP A 888 13.53 -12.92 -6.05
CA ASP A 888 13.54 -12.18 -7.31
C ASP A 888 12.21 -11.39 -7.47
N MET A 889 12.29 -10.05 -7.53
CA MET A 889 11.11 -9.17 -7.65
C MET A 889 10.63 -9.04 -9.10
N SER A 890 10.36 -10.19 -9.74
CA SER A 890 9.74 -10.28 -11.06
C SER A 890 8.46 -11.12 -11.10
N SER A 891 7.99 -11.64 -9.95
CA SER A 891 6.84 -12.55 -9.90
C SER A 891 5.97 -12.46 -8.62
N LEU A 892 5.65 -11.25 -8.15
CA LEU A 892 4.56 -11.03 -7.19
C LEU A 892 3.69 -9.82 -7.60
N PRO A 893 2.36 -9.89 -7.43
CA PRO A 893 1.45 -8.81 -7.80
C PRO A 893 1.41 -7.70 -6.73
N GLY A 894 0.91 -6.52 -7.12
CA GLY A 894 0.53 -5.46 -6.18
C GLY A 894 -0.63 -5.87 -5.27
N PRO A 895 -1.03 -5.04 -4.30
CA PRO A 895 -2.08 -5.37 -3.32
C PRO A 895 -3.41 -5.64 -4.03
N GLY A 896 -3.73 -6.92 -4.18
CA GLY A 896 -4.83 -7.40 -4.99
C GLY A 896 -6.14 -7.43 -4.20
N LEU A 897 -7.17 -6.85 -4.82
CA LEU A 897 -8.57 -7.10 -4.55
C LEU A 897 -8.86 -8.62 -4.47
N GLY A 898 -9.93 -8.97 -3.74
CA GLY A 898 -10.46 -10.34 -3.74
C GLY A 898 -10.71 -10.86 -5.17
N GLY A 899 -10.55 -12.16 -5.37
CA GLY A 899 -10.44 -12.74 -6.71
C GLY A 899 -11.69 -12.55 -7.58
N ASN A 900 -11.61 -11.65 -8.56
CA ASN A 900 -12.53 -11.65 -9.69
C ASN A 900 -12.26 -12.88 -10.56
N ILE A 901 -13.26 -13.75 -10.71
CA ILE A 901 -13.28 -14.79 -11.75
C ILE A 901 -14.15 -14.25 -12.90
N PRO A 902 -13.55 -13.79 -14.02
CA PRO A 902 -14.34 -13.49 -15.20
C PRO A 902 -14.82 -14.81 -15.82
N VAL A 903 -16.12 -15.07 -15.71
CA VAL A 903 -16.76 -16.21 -16.38
C VAL A 903 -17.20 -15.76 -17.77
N GLU A 904 -16.46 -16.15 -18.81
CA GLU A 904 -16.96 -16.02 -20.18
C GLU A 904 -18.23 -16.85 -20.34
N SER A 905 -19.22 -16.26 -21.03
CA SER A 905 -20.61 -16.73 -21.09
C SER A 905 -20.83 -17.96 -21.97
N ASN A 906 -20.26 -19.12 -21.60
CA ASN A 906 -20.51 -20.41 -22.26
C ASN A 906 -20.27 -21.68 -21.40
N VAL A 907 -20.32 -21.61 -20.07
CA VAL A 907 -20.24 -22.79 -19.19
C VAL A 907 -21.61 -23.09 -18.56
N SER A 908 -22.18 -24.27 -18.84
CA SER A 908 -23.56 -24.62 -18.48
C SER A 908 -23.71 -25.59 -17.30
N GLU A 909 -22.62 -26.11 -16.73
CA GLU A 909 -22.64 -26.89 -15.48
C GLU A 909 -21.24 -26.91 -14.84
N MET A 910 -21.15 -26.68 -13.53
CA MET A 910 -19.93 -26.89 -12.75
C MET A 910 -20.30 -27.62 -11.46
N LYS A 911 -19.72 -28.81 -11.26
CA LYS A 911 -19.82 -29.55 -9.99
C LYS A 911 -18.55 -29.34 -9.19
N ILE A 912 -18.70 -28.73 -8.02
CA ILE A 912 -17.66 -28.66 -7.00
C ILE A 912 -17.66 -29.99 -6.25
N GLY A 913 -16.47 -30.51 -5.94
CA GLY A 913 -16.28 -31.65 -5.06
C GLY A 913 -15.52 -31.19 -3.80
N ASP A 914 -15.66 -31.95 -2.72
CA ASP A 914 -15.16 -31.57 -1.38
C ASP A 914 -13.62 -31.75 -1.25
N GLU A 915 -12.83 -30.78 -1.72
CA GLU A 915 -11.45 -30.49 -1.27
C GLU A 915 -11.18 -28.97 -1.22
#